data_AF-A0A814LBX9-F1
#
_entry.id   AF-A0A814LBX9-F1
#
_cell.length_a   1.000
_cell.length_b   1.000
_cell.length_c   1.000
_cell.angle_alpha   90.00
_cell.angle_beta   90.00
_cell.angle_gamma   90.00
#
_symmetry.space_group_name_H-M   'P 1'
#
loop_
_entity.id
_entity.type
_entity.pdbx_description
1 polymer ?
#
loop_
_entity_poly.entity_id
_entity_poly.type
_entity_poly.pdbx_seq_one_letter_code
_entity_poly.pdbx_strand_id
1 'polypeptide(L)'
;MGQRPRAIIVHFLRYRTRQMILRNKKKLEQEKKRIYTSNGKVMYNDGRKHLELFSVQYAKTDPKSAQLSTYINDVTTWKYEYQNTDDDDLESVNDSNIDDDDLESVDDSNIGDDDSRDNNNMYSNESDREQPICMLAQHLPVVELVVFLDEVNTSSCLSSIKEMLVDRNINGLPFPENIFFTAAINPHTKPNENEKDDISVHRRDYLVHELPEALEHLKCRYGSLPDSQLRDYIKRKIEMLDINDDTQKMPLDDYVQSVLCDSILSAQQFCMIHLGAYALDTTVGENSVSQREIQRCFSIIDFFWKLRYDDELNDRRENNDDDNDNAPNPVACIALSIALIYYFRLPTVADRVQYGDLKSATREQFSKVLSRTIPNFDCIIQTELERFVTHENFLIPNGVALNQAVREHIFAICVAVTTRTPLCIIGDPGRSKTLSFQIVLQNLQGSQLSPRRFCRRLPGIDPLFCFGSKYSKSQDIATIFNHAIKREEQYQQSRIETRCVVFLDEAGLPDEKKMILKVLHPYLDECKVSFVAISNKAFDAANANRMLCVYRSLPSEEDQKILAFGCLGLNYQDKQIDKQQLGKIITGLCNGYQKILKSPDIPHIFHDRDFIYMLRELQFSARNTNEQLQQQHQCINSITPMALLNSLENNFNGIRNDQFQKLVEIFFKSIQDQCGQFKLPQNHNFNTISILCDSMNLDSNRRRLYGRYKLIIDESENEASNLLFQVGVLNPSTTSVFRMSDFVDDINNELRNVERLSEIKLCMETGKTILMINTGRIHGSLYDVFNQNFSIMATGDERKIFSKVAIGPKTVDCIVHEKFQCIVHVKRSELHEIPPPFLSRFQKFSLSIEDFYRRQLEKLISNEQQIMQQVENKIKTFIEHYGKQYFCGLTDNTLYSYLLSMIKIKESQQTTTISHKKKDDPERRTPQQQ
;
A
#
# COMPACT_ATOMS: atom_id res chain seq x y z
N MET A 1 32.16 20.11 49.20
CA MET A 1 31.06 19.33 48.57
C MET A 1 31.11 19.59 47.08
N GLY A 2 31.45 18.58 46.27
CA GLY A 2 31.58 18.71 44.82
C GLY A 2 30.25 19.06 44.17
N GLN A 3 30.24 20.11 43.35
CA GLN A 3 29.12 20.41 42.46
C GLN A 3 29.04 19.28 41.42
N ARG A 4 27.94 18.53 41.41
CA ARG A 4 27.67 17.58 40.33
C ARG A 4 27.55 18.36 39.01
N PRO A 5 28.16 17.88 37.90
CA PRO A 5 27.99 18.50 36.59
C PRO A 5 26.50 18.53 36.23
N ARG A 6 26.04 19.66 35.68
CA ARG A 6 24.69 19.82 35.16
C ARG A 6 24.69 19.24 33.74
N ALA A 7 24.01 18.11 33.53
CA ALA A 7 23.86 17.49 32.23
C ALA A 7 22.60 18.02 31.52
N ILE A 8 22.71 18.38 30.25
CA ILE A 8 21.57 18.71 29.37
C ILE A 8 21.47 17.62 28.30
N ILE A 9 20.31 16.99 28.18
CA ILE A 9 20.04 15.99 27.12
C ILE A 9 19.49 16.73 25.90
N VAL A 10 20.22 16.65 24.80
CA VAL A 10 19.82 17.16 23.48
C VAL A 10 19.45 15.96 22.62
N HIS A 11 18.16 15.83 22.27
CA HIS A 11 17.71 14.82 21.32
C HIS A 11 17.88 15.34 19.89
N PHE A 12 18.64 14.60 19.09
CA PHE A 12 18.76 14.85 17.65
C PHE A 12 17.63 14.14 16.91
N LEU A 13 16.64 14.90 16.44
CA LEU A 13 15.58 14.38 15.57
C LEU A 13 15.97 14.56 14.11
N ARG A 14 16.45 13.45 13.50
CA ARG A 14 16.53 13.09 12.07
C ARG A 14 16.79 14.20 11.01
N TYR A 15 17.70 13.87 10.08
CA TYR A 15 17.98 14.60 8.83
C TYR A 15 16.68 14.93 8.04
N ARG A 16 16.26 16.20 8.04
CA ARG A 16 15.15 16.70 7.20
C ARG A 16 15.68 17.00 5.79
N THR A 17 15.04 16.44 4.77
CA THR A 17 15.44 16.57 3.36
C THR A 17 15.54 18.04 2.91
N ARG A 18 16.63 18.39 2.19
CA ARG A 18 17.04 19.72 1.65
C ARG A 18 15.89 20.54 1.00
N GLN A 19 14.89 19.88 0.43
CA GLN A 19 13.71 20.50 -0.22
C GLN A 19 12.70 21.15 0.76
N MET A 20 12.62 20.67 2.01
CA MET A 20 11.71 21.22 3.02
C MET A 20 12.16 22.61 3.50
N ILE A 21 13.49 22.83 3.51
CA ILE A 21 14.12 24.13 3.80
C ILE A 21 13.81 25.13 2.68
N LEU A 22 13.89 24.70 1.41
CA LEU A 22 13.60 25.53 0.23
C LEU A 22 12.10 25.92 0.11
N ARG A 23 11.16 25.04 0.47
CA ARG A 23 9.71 25.34 0.42
C ARG A 23 9.28 26.37 1.47
N ASN A 24 9.88 26.37 2.65
CA ASN A 24 9.58 27.34 3.69
C ASN A 24 10.11 28.74 3.34
N LYS A 25 11.22 28.83 2.58
CA LYS A 25 11.75 30.08 2.02
C LYS A 25 10.76 30.77 1.05
N LYS A 26 10.16 30.02 0.12
CA LYS A 26 9.15 30.57 -0.84
C LYS A 26 7.87 31.05 -0.16
N LYS A 27 7.43 30.40 0.93
CA LYS A 27 6.27 30.86 1.73
C LYS A 27 6.56 32.19 2.43
N LEU A 28 7.76 32.35 3.01
CA LEU A 28 8.18 33.60 3.65
C LEU A 28 8.30 34.76 2.65
N GLU A 29 8.74 34.50 1.41
CA GLU A 29 8.80 35.52 0.37
C GLU A 29 7.42 35.93 -0.16
N GLN A 30 6.43 35.02 -0.15
CA GLN A 30 5.05 35.33 -0.53
C GLN A 30 4.31 36.15 0.55
N GLU A 31 4.58 35.91 1.83
CA GLU A 31 4.01 36.69 2.94
C GLU A 31 4.62 38.10 3.04
N LYS A 32 5.90 38.28 2.69
CA LYS A 32 6.53 39.62 2.61
C LYS A 32 5.92 40.54 1.53
N LYS A 33 5.26 40.00 0.50
CA LYS A 33 4.67 40.79 -0.60
C LYS A 33 3.30 41.39 -0.31
N ARG A 34 2.68 41.14 0.86
CA ARG A 34 1.30 41.59 1.18
C ARG A 34 1.19 42.82 2.09
N ILE A 35 2.28 43.51 2.43
CA ILE A 35 2.24 44.65 3.35
C ILE A 35 2.82 45.89 2.67
N TYR A 36 1.97 46.69 2.01
CA TYR A 36 2.26 48.10 1.74
C TYR A 36 0.99 48.96 1.83
N THR A 37 1.15 50.09 2.53
CA THR A 37 0.24 51.24 2.73
C THR A 37 -0.95 50.98 3.68
N SER A 38 -1.28 51.80 4.68
CA SER A 38 -0.99 53.21 4.97
C SER A 38 -1.11 53.48 6.49
N ASN A 39 -0.49 54.58 6.93
CA ASN A 39 -0.58 55.23 8.24
C ASN A 39 0.24 54.61 9.38
N GLY A 40 1.33 55.30 9.71
CA GLY A 40 2.30 54.95 10.74
C GLY A 40 1.68 54.72 12.10
N LYS A 41 1.56 53.43 12.45
CA LYS A 41 1.61 52.86 13.80
C LYS A 41 1.97 51.39 13.63
N VAL A 42 3.21 51.02 13.92
CA VAL A 42 3.64 49.61 13.90
C VAL A 42 3.13 48.96 15.18
N MET A 43 2.03 48.22 15.07
CA MET A 43 1.65 47.18 16.01
C MET A 43 2.54 45.96 15.73
N TYR A 44 3.37 45.57 16.69
CA TYR A 44 4.05 44.27 16.63
C TYR A 44 2.99 43.18 16.75
N ASN A 45 2.76 42.44 15.65
CA ASN A 45 2.01 41.19 15.69
C ASN A 45 3.03 40.05 15.55
N ASP A 46 3.13 39.25 16.60
CA ASP A 46 4.09 38.16 16.75
C ASP A 46 3.70 37.00 15.83
N GLY A 47 4.39 36.92 14.69
CA GLY A 47 4.21 35.90 13.66
C GLY A 47 5.52 35.18 13.39
N ARG A 48 6.09 34.50 14.39
CA ARG A 48 7.26 33.62 14.22
C ARG A 48 6.82 32.16 14.42
N LYS A 49 6.80 31.37 13.34
CA LYS A 49 6.79 29.90 13.44
C LYS A 49 8.23 29.41 13.49
N HIS A 50 8.61 28.84 14.62
CA HIS A 50 9.92 28.25 14.89
C HIS A 50 10.12 26.93 14.13
N LEU A 51 11.34 26.67 13.68
CA LEU A 51 11.77 25.41 13.08
C LEU A 51 12.65 24.70 14.12
N GLU A 52 12.04 23.89 14.99
CA GLU A 52 12.78 23.07 15.94
C GLU A 52 13.51 21.95 15.18
N LEU A 53 14.84 21.99 15.23
CA LEU A 53 15.77 20.93 14.78
C LEU A 53 16.20 20.02 15.95
N PHE A 54 15.88 20.41 17.19
CA PHE A 54 16.31 19.77 18.42
C PHE A 54 15.15 19.76 19.42
N SER A 55 14.96 18.67 20.17
CA SER A 55 14.16 18.70 21.39
C SER A 55 15.10 18.64 22.60
N VAL A 56 14.97 19.61 23.51
CA VAL A 56 15.80 19.70 24.72
C VAL A 56 14.92 19.36 25.91
N GLN A 57 15.26 18.30 26.64
CA GLN A 57 14.56 17.94 27.88
C GLN A 57 15.42 18.32 29.09
N TYR A 58 14.80 19.02 30.06
CA TYR A 58 15.47 19.50 31.27
C TYR A 58 15.20 18.57 32.47
N ALA A 59 16.25 18.25 33.22
CA ALA A 59 16.09 17.76 34.59
C ALA A 59 15.68 18.96 35.49
N LYS A 60 14.40 19.04 35.86
CA LYS A 60 13.82 20.13 36.68
C LYS A 60 14.51 20.23 38.05
N THR A 61 15.45 21.16 38.25
CA THR A 61 15.92 21.60 39.59
C THR A 61 16.58 23.01 39.61
N ASP A 62 16.09 24.06 38.92
CA ASP A 62 16.52 25.45 39.26
C ASP A 62 15.71 26.57 38.54
N PRO A 63 15.39 27.72 39.19
CA PRO A 63 14.77 28.90 38.54
C PRO A 63 15.66 29.62 37.51
N LYS A 64 16.97 29.34 37.46
CA LYS A 64 17.90 29.86 36.42
C LYS A 64 17.72 29.20 35.04
N SER A 65 16.87 28.17 34.93
CA SER A 65 16.61 27.43 33.69
C SER A 65 15.87 28.25 32.61
N ALA A 66 15.11 29.27 32.98
CA ALA A 66 14.32 30.09 32.04
C ALA A 66 15.18 31.03 31.17
N GLN A 67 16.31 31.53 31.68
CA GLN A 67 17.25 32.34 30.89
C GLN A 67 18.08 31.46 29.93
N LEU A 68 18.43 30.23 30.37
CA LEU A 68 19.13 29.26 29.54
C LEU A 68 18.24 28.73 28.41
N SER A 69 16.94 28.49 28.67
CA SER A 69 15.98 28.05 27.66
C SER A 69 15.70 29.11 26.60
N THR A 70 15.69 30.38 27.00
CA THR A 70 15.55 31.51 26.07
C THR A 70 16.79 31.63 25.17
N TYR A 71 17.99 31.51 25.73
CA TYR A 71 19.25 31.54 24.97
C TYR A 71 19.43 30.35 24.02
N ILE A 72 19.06 29.14 24.44
CA ILE A 72 19.11 27.93 23.59
C ILE A 72 18.07 28.02 22.45
N ASN A 73 16.89 28.58 22.70
CA ASN A 73 15.91 28.86 21.65
C ASN A 73 16.43 29.90 20.64
N ASP A 74 17.19 30.91 21.09
CA ASP A 74 17.81 31.93 20.22
C ASP A 74 18.99 31.39 19.39
N VAL A 75 19.80 30.48 19.94
CA VAL A 75 20.92 29.82 19.21
C VAL A 75 20.41 28.77 18.22
N THR A 76 19.33 28.05 18.54
CA THR A 76 18.70 27.07 17.64
C THR A 76 17.87 27.71 16.52
N THR A 77 17.60 29.02 16.58
CA THR A 77 16.86 29.79 15.55
C THR A 77 17.72 30.68 14.65
N TRP A 78 19.04 30.48 14.61
CA TRP A 78 19.96 31.29 13.80
C TRP A 78 19.75 31.13 12.27
N LYS A 79 19.92 32.24 11.54
CA LYS A 79 19.60 32.43 10.11
C LYS A 79 20.53 31.62 9.19
N TYR A 80 19.94 30.90 8.22
CA TYR A 80 20.64 30.44 7.01
C TYR A 80 20.43 31.43 5.86
N GLU A 81 21.49 32.13 5.44
CA GLU A 81 21.57 32.79 4.12
C GLU A 81 22.33 31.87 3.17
N TYR A 82 21.80 31.64 1.96
CA TYR A 82 22.43 30.81 0.93
C TYR A 82 22.66 31.70 -0.29
N GLN A 83 23.91 31.85 -0.71
CA GLN A 83 24.31 32.38 -2.02
C GLN A 83 24.31 31.22 -3.03
N ASN A 84 23.75 31.47 -4.21
CA ASN A 84 23.65 30.52 -5.32
C ASN A 84 25.01 30.32 -6.00
N THR A 85 25.39 29.08 -6.24
CA THR A 85 26.16 28.66 -7.43
C THR A 85 25.67 27.26 -7.81
N ASP A 86 25.09 27.16 -8.99
CA ASP A 86 24.82 25.90 -9.69
C ASP A 86 26.16 25.33 -10.12
N ASP A 87 26.50 24.11 -9.70
CA ASP A 87 27.48 23.23 -10.34
C ASP A 87 27.34 21.82 -9.71
N ASP A 88 26.72 20.91 -10.45
CA ASP A 88 26.84 19.45 -10.30
C ASP A 88 26.43 18.85 -11.67
N ASP A 89 27.18 19.20 -12.71
CA ASP A 89 27.49 18.30 -13.81
C ASP A 89 28.92 17.82 -13.55
N LEU A 90 29.12 16.52 -13.32
CA LEU A 90 30.29 15.70 -13.66
C LEU A 90 30.39 14.50 -12.70
N GLU A 91 29.88 13.35 -13.14
CA GLU A 91 30.50 12.08 -12.81
C GLU A 91 30.78 11.29 -14.11
N SER A 92 31.93 10.62 -14.09
CA SER A 92 32.41 9.56 -15.00
C SER A 92 33.15 9.98 -16.28
N VAL A 93 34.49 9.94 -16.19
CA VAL A 93 35.31 9.29 -17.23
C VAL A 93 36.05 8.14 -16.53
N ASN A 94 35.70 6.92 -16.93
CA ASN A 94 36.45 5.71 -16.58
C ASN A 94 37.66 5.63 -17.51
N ASP A 95 38.87 5.58 -16.94
CA ASP A 95 40.06 5.15 -17.64
C ASP A 95 40.17 3.62 -17.59
N SER A 96 39.96 3.01 -18.75
CA SER A 96 40.47 1.69 -19.09
C SER A 96 41.07 1.79 -20.48
N ASN A 97 42.40 1.85 -20.56
CA ASN A 97 43.24 1.33 -21.65
C ASN A 97 44.70 1.63 -21.30
N ILE A 98 45.39 0.60 -20.83
CA ILE A 98 46.84 0.50 -20.82
C ILE A 98 47.19 -0.14 -22.16
N ASP A 99 48.03 0.53 -22.95
CA ASP A 99 48.91 -0.09 -23.94
C ASP A 99 50.12 0.84 -24.18
N ASP A 100 51.24 0.17 -24.47
CA ASP A 100 52.63 0.58 -24.36
C ASP A 100 53.14 1.67 -25.34
N ASP A 101 54.35 2.12 -25.01
CA ASP A 101 55.49 2.49 -25.89
C ASP A 101 55.96 3.97 -25.97
N ASP A 102 57.29 4.06 -25.88
CA ASP A 102 58.24 5.07 -26.37
C ASP A 102 58.60 6.32 -25.52
N LEU A 103 59.63 6.12 -24.68
CA LEU A 103 61.01 6.66 -24.79
C LEU A 103 61.30 8.15 -25.16
N GLU A 104 62.37 8.64 -24.49
CA GLU A 104 63.28 9.77 -24.82
C GLU A 104 62.85 11.18 -24.34
N SER A 105 63.41 11.66 -23.22
CA SER A 105 64.68 12.41 -23.06
C SER A 105 64.66 13.83 -23.63
N VAL A 106 64.89 14.83 -22.77
CA VAL A 106 65.99 15.82 -22.82
C VAL A 106 65.66 17.01 -21.91
N ASP A 107 66.62 17.30 -21.03
CA ASP A 107 66.70 18.42 -20.10
C ASP A 107 66.95 19.79 -20.77
N ASP A 108 66.70 20.82 -19.96
CA ASP A 108 67.32 22.15 -19.94
C ASP A 108 66.92 23.22 -20.97
N SER A 109 66.17 24.22 -20.50
CA SER A 109 66.77 25.54 -20.26
C SER A 109 65.83 26.49 -19.52
N ASN A 110 66.26 26.84 -18.30
CA ASN A 110 65.76 27.97 -17.51
C ASN A 110 66.08 29.30 -18.21
N ILE A 111 65.06 30.11 -18.47
CA ILE A 111 65.15 31.58 -18.54
C ILE A 111 64.07 32.10 -17.61
N GLY A 112 64.49 32.63 -16.46
CA GLY A 112 63.65 33.45 -15.59
C GLY A 112 63.82 34.92 -15.99
N ASP A 113 62.71 35.65 -15.99
CA ASP A 113 62.60 36.98 -15.38
C ASP A 113 61.12 37.39 -15.29
N ASP A 114 60.72 37.61 -14.03
CA ASP A 114 59.72 38.51 -13.44
C ASP A 114 58.29 38.72 -13.99
N ASP A 115 57.42 38.94 -12.98
CA ASP A 115 56.07 39.52 -12.99
C ASP A 115 54.85 38.61 -13.28
N SER A 116 54.37 37.94 -12.23
CA SER A 116 52.92 37.78 -12.06
C SER A 116 52.49 37.90 -10.59
N ARG A 117 51.90 39.08 -10.30
CA ARG A 117 51.03 39.32 -9.16
C ARG A 117 49.63 38.76 -9.45
N ASP A 118 49.05 38.20 -8.41
CA ASP A 118 47.62 38.13 -8.10
C ASP A 118 46.69 37.37 -9.05
N ASN A 119 46.49 36.08 -8.74
CA ASN A 119 45.15 35.48 -8.58
C ASN A 119 45.25 34.07 -7.96
N ASN A 120 45.64 34.01 -6.68
CA ASN A 120 45.45 32.84 -5.82
C ASN A 120 44.64 33.30 -4.60
N ASN A 121 43.32 33.15 -4.66
CA ASN A 121 42.45 33.10 -3.48
C ASN A 121 41.02 32.70 -3.90
N MET A 122 40.79 31.40 -4.11
CA MET A 122 39.43 30.88 -4.22
C MET A 122 39.28 29.44 -3.67
N TYR A 123 40.07 29.09 -2.64
CA TYR A 123 39.99 27.79 -1.94
C TYR A 123 40.11 27.90 -0.41
N SER A 124 39.65 29.00 0.21
CA SER A 124 39.83 29.22 1.66
C SER A 124 38.56 29.47 2.47
N ASN A 125 37.35 29.17 1.96
CA ASN A 125 36.09 29.45 2.67
C ASN A 125 35.27 28.19 3.03
N GLU A 126 35.92 27.09 3.38
CA GLU A 126 35.25 25.93 4.01
C GLU A 126 35.40 25.88 5.54
N SER A 127 36.21 26.76 6.15
CA SER A 127 36.51 26.76 7.59
C SER A 127 35.41 27.35 8.49
N ASP A 128 34.39 28.02 7.94
CA ASP A 128 33.48 28.87 8.73
C ASP A 128 32.09 28.27 9.00
N ARG A 129 31.93 26.94 8.91
CA ARG A 129 30.66 26.28 9.30
C ARG A 129 30.85 25.42 10.55
N GLU A 130 31.14 26.06 11.69
CA GLU A 130 31.05 25.39 12.97
C GLU A 130 29.63 24.84 13.19
N GLN A 131 29.54 23.56 13.58
CA GLN A 131 28.25 22.93 13.78
C GLN A 131 27.51 23.56 14.98
N PRO A 132 26.17 23.73 14.92
CA PRO A 132 25.40 24.41 15.97
C PRO A 132 25.61 23.84 17.38
N ILE A 133 25.87 22.53 17.48
CA ILE A 133 26.13 21.88 18.77
C ILE A 133 27.53 22.15 19.32
N CYS A 134 28.53 22.29 18.44
CA CYS A 134 29.88 22.70 18.83
C CYS A 134 29.87 24.13 19.37
N MET A 135 29.16 25.02 18.69
CA MET A 135 28.97 26.40 19.18
C MET A 135 28.26 26.40 20.54
N LEU A 136 27.18 25.64 20.71
CA LEU A 136 26.47 25.56 21.99
C LEU A 136 27.37 25.05 23.11
N ALA A 137 28.20 24.04 22.83
CA ALA A 137 29.14 23.47 23.78
C ALA A 137 30.21 24.48 24.20
N GLN A 138 30.75 25.27 23.26
CA GLN A 138 31.70 26.35 23.54
C GLN A 138 31.07 27.46 24.39
N HIS A 139 29.80 27.79 24.18
CA HIS A 139 29.07 28.80 24.96
C HIS A 139 28.69 28.32 26.37
N LEU A 140 28.63 27.00 26.59
CA LEU A 140 28.27 26.38 27.87
C LEU A 140 29.40 25.44 28.37
N PRO A 141 30.63 25.93 28.60
CA PRO A 141 31.79 25.09 28.86
C PRO A 141 31.72 24.32 30.19
N VAL A 142 30.84 24.74 31.11
CA VAL A 142 30.65 24.12 32.44
C VAL A 142 29.52 23.07 32.43
N VAL A 143 28.83 22.93 31.29
CA VAL A 143 27.69 22.00 31.13
C VAL A 143 28.12 20.88 30.19
N GLU A 144 27.86 19.64 30.61
CA GLU A 144 28.01 18.47 29.76
C GLU A 144 26.75 18.30 28.89
N LEU A 145 26.94 18.33 27.58
CA LEU A 145 25.88 18.15 26.59
C LEU A 145 25.83 16.68 26.18
N VAL A 146 24.74 15.99 26.54
CA VAL A 146 24.52 14.60 26.17
C VAL A 146 23.71 14.55 24.88
N VAL A 147 24.29 13.96 23.83
CA VAL A 147 23.63 13.75 22.54
C VAL A 147 23.21 12.30 22.44
N PHE A 148 21.90 12.06 22.41
CA PHE A 148 21.35 10.73 22.23
C PHE A 148 20.88 10.52 20.79
N LEU A 149 21.51 9.58 20.10
CA LEU A 149 21.18 9.17 18.74
C LEU A 149 20.37 7.86 18.79
N ASP A 150 19.10 7.92 18.40
CA ASP A 150 18.23 6.74 18.42
C ASP A 150 18.25 5.98 17.08
N GLU A 151 18.08 4.66 17.15
CA GLU A 151 18.05 3.74 15.99
C GLU A 151 19.23 3.93 14.99
N VAL A 152 20.47 4.20 15.43
CA VAL A 152 21.55 4.70 14.54
C VAL A 152 21.90 3.79 13.38
N ASN A 153 21.81 2.48 13.57
CA ASN A 153 22.10 1.48 12.54
C ASN A 153 21.04 1.40 11.43
N THR A 154 20.00 2.22 11.47
CA THR A 154 19.09 2.46 10.33
C THR A 154 19.62 3.55 9.37
N SER A 155 20.80 4.14 9.62
CA SER A 155 21.43 5.17 8.80
C SER A 155 22.45 4.56 7.83
N SER A 156 22.51 5.04 6.60
CA SER A 156 23.57 4.67 5.64
C SER A 156 24.92 5.28 5.99
N CYS A 157 24.97 6.28 6.88
CA CYS A 157 26.17 7.03 7.24
C CYS A 157 26.82 6.52 8.53
N LEU A 158 26.92 5.20 8.73
CA LEU A 158 27.52 4.63 9.94
C LEU A 158 28.99 5.03 10.15
N SER A 159 29.72 5.29 9.07
CA SER A 159 31.10 5.80 9.12
C SER A 159 31.19 7.15 9.84
N SER A 160 30.28 8.08 9.55
CA SER A 160 30.21 9.37 10.26
C SER A 160 29.83 9.18 11.73
N ILE A 161 28.95 8.24 12.04
CA ILE A 161 28.56 7.94 13.42
C ILE A 161 29.75 7.35 14.20
N LYS A 162 30.56 6.50 13.56
CA LYS A 162 31.82 6.01 14.11
C LYS A 162 32.80 7.15 14.36
N GLU A 163 32.95 8.08 13.41
CA GLU A 163 33.80 9.26 13.56
C GLU A 163 33.39 10.09 14.80
N MET A 164 32.07 10.29 14.97
CA MET A 164 31.53 11.05 16.10
C MET A 164 31.71 10.34 17.44
N LEU A 165 31.43 9.03 17.52
CA LEU A 165 31.45 8.26 18.77
C LEU A 165 32.86 7.85 19.21
N VAL A 166 33.71 7.45 18.26
CA VAL A 166 35.04 6.87 18.53
C VAL A 166 36.13 7.91 18.38
N ASP A 167 36.15 8.60 17.24
CA ASP A 167 37.26 9.50 16.89
C ASP A 167 37.06 10.92 17.48
N ARG A 168 35.86 11.20 18.01
CA ARG A 168 35.40 12.51 18.48
C ARG A 168 35.60 13.62 17.45
N ASN A 169 35.44 13.28 16.17
CA ASN A 169 35.55 14.22 15.07
C ASN A 169 34.30 14.18 14.18
N ILE A 170 34.13 15.21 13.35
CA ILE A 170 33.19 15.21 12.24
C ILE A 170 33.82 15.89 11.03
N ASN A 171 33.91 15.16 9.91
CA ASN A 171 34.65 15.60 8.73
C ASN A 171 36.09 16.05 9.05
N GLY A 172 36.75 15.38 9.99
CA GLY A 172 38.13 15.68 10.42
C GLY A 172 38.26 16.82 11.45
N LEU A 173 37.17 17.50 11.84
CA LEU A 173 37.19 18.54 12.86
C LEU A 173 36.83 17.98 14.25
N PRO A 174 37.61 18.27 15.31
CA PRO A 174 37.35 17.73 16.64
C PRO A 174 36.15 18.38 17.34
N PHE A 175 35.39 17.58 18.08
CA PHE A 175 34.32 18.06 18.94
C PHE A 175 34.85 18.68 20.24
N PRO A 176 34.18 19.70 20.79
CA PRO A 176 34.43 20.19 22.14
C PRO A 176 34.32 19.09 23.20
N GLU A 177 35.17 19.15 24.23
CA GLU A 177 35.28 18.08 25.22
C GLU A 177 34.00 17.85 26.04
N ASN A 178 33.18 18.89 26.21
CA ASN A 178 31.94 18.85 26.99
C ASN A 178 30.73 18.28 26.23
N ILE A 179 30.94 17.62 25.09
CA ILE A 179 29.88 16.87 24.37
C ILE A 179 30.07 15.37 24.59
N PHE A 180 29.07 14.71 25.16
CA PHE A 180 29.02 13.27 25.34
C PHE A 180 28.01 12.66 24.37
N PHE A 181 28.47 11.85 23.41
CA PHE A 181 27.60 11.14 22.48
C PHE A 181 27.24 9.75 23.02
N THR A 182 25.97 9.40 22.89
CA THR A 182 25.46 8.06 23.16
C THR A 182 24.47 7.67 22.06
N ALA A 183 24.36 6.38 21.77
CA ALA A 183 23.53 5.88 20.69
C ALA A 183 22.76 4.62 21.08
N ALA A 184 21.58 4.43 20.50
CA ALA A 184 20.81 3.21 20.54
C ALA A 184 20.77 2.57 19.15
N ILE A 185 20.85 1.24 19.12
CA ILE A 185 20.81 0.42 17.91
C ILE A 185 19.70 -0.61 18.04
N ASN A 186 19.06 -0.96 16.93
CA ASN A 186 18.20 -2.13 16.89
C ASN A 186 19.05 -3.39 16.64
N PRO A 187 18.65 -4.56 17.14
CA PRO A 187 19.38 -5.80 16.89
C PRO A 187 19.38 -6.12 15.38
N HIS A 188 20.56 -6.41 14.83
CA HIS A 188 20.70 -6.91 13.46
C HIS A 188 20.55 -8.43 13.47
N THR A 189 19.49 -8.93 12.82
CA THR A 189 19.22 -10.36 12.68
C THR A 189 19.65 -10.79 11.29
N LYS A 190 20.58 -11.74 11.18
CA LYS A 190 20.91 -12.33 9.87
C LYS A 190 19.69 -13.11 9.37
N PRO A 191 19.24 -12.91 8.12
CA PRO A 191 18.15 -13.70 7.57
C PRO A 191 18.57 -15.18 7.57
N ASN A 192 17.74 -16.04 8.16
CA ASN A 192 17.97 -17.48 8.07
C ASN A 192 17.70 -17.91 6.62
N GLU A 193 18.72 -18.35 5.89
CA GLU A 193 18.57 -18.84 4.50
C GLU A 193 17.56 -20.00 4.36
N ASN A 194 17.20 -20.66 5.47
CA ASN A 194 16.23 -21.75 5.55
C ASN A 194 14.79 -21.33 5.88
N GLU A 195 14.55 -20.09 6.29
CA GLU A 195 13.19 -19.57 6.49
C GLU A 195 12.73 -18.92 5.17
N LYS A 196 11.78 -19.56 4.48
CA LYS A 196 11.07 -18.90 3.38
C LYS A 196 10.26 -17.74 4.00
N ASP A 197 10.89 -16.57 4.11
CA ASP A 197 10.41 -15.37 4.80
C ASP A 197 9.04 -14.85 4.33
N ASP A 198 8.54 -15.31 3.18
CA ASP A 198 7.30 -14.82 2.57
C ASP A 198 6.00 -15.22 3.30
N ILE A 199 6.04 -16.10 4.32
CA ILE A 199 4.82 -16.66 4.95
C ILE A 199 4.73 -16.35 6.47
N SER A 200 5.66 -15.60 7.04
CA SER A 200 5.58 -15.27 8.47
C SER A 200 4.49 -14.22 8.76
N VAL A 201 3.54 -14.57 9.64
CA VAL A 201 2.45 -13.67 10.10
C VAL A 201 3.01 -12.42 10.79
N HIS A 202 4.13 -12.61 11.48
CA HIS A 202 4.89 -11.56 12.15
C HIS A 202 6.36 -11.70 11.82
N ARG A 203 6.93 -10.63 11.28
CA ARG A 203 8.36 -10.45 11.15
C ARG A 203 8.96 -10.02 12.49
N ARG A 204 10.17 -10.52 12.75
CA ARG A 204 10.95 -10.23 13.97
C ARG A 204 12.20 -9.42 13.68
N ASP A 205 12.58 -9.35 12.41
CA ASP A 205 13.73 -8.61 11.96
C ASP A 205 13.48 -7.10 12.04
N TYR A 206 14.55 -6.39 12.38
CA TYR A 206 14.65 -4.96 12.21
C TYR A 206 15.46 -4.73 10.94
N LEU A 207 14.93 -3.93 10.01
CA LEU A 207 15.67 -3.53 8.83
C LEU A 207 16.73 -2.50 9.22
N VAL A 208 17.96 -2.99 9.44
CA VAL A 208 19.12 -2.20 9.85
C VAL A 208 20.37 -2.64 9.12
N HIS A 209 21.35 -1.74 9.03
CA HIS A 209 22.68 -2.05 8.54
C HIS A 209 23.50 -2.75 9.63
N GLU A 210 24.40 -3.63 9.19
CA GLU A 210 25.42 -4.21 10.05
C GLU A 210 26.38 -3.10 10.52
N LEU A 211 26.77 -3.16 11.80
CA LEU A 211 27.66 -2.16 12.37
C LEU A 211 29.10 -2.41 11.90
N PRO A 212 29.89 -1.34 11.66
CA PRO A 212 31.33 -1.46 11.53
C PRO A 212 31.94 -2.10 12.78
N GLU A 213 33.00 -2.90 12.60
CA GLU A 213 33.69 -3.62 13.69
C GLU A 213 34.08 -2.70 14.86
N ALA A 214 34.51 -1.48 14.56
CA ALA A 214 34.86 -0.47 15.57
C ALA A 214 33.69 -0.10 16.52
N LEU A 215 32.44 -0.14 16.04
CA LEU A 215 31.26 0.16 16.85
C LEU A 215 30.72 -1.08 17.59
N GLU A 216 31.00 -2.29 17.11
CA GLU A 216 30.48 -3.53 17.72
C GLU A 216 31.04 -3.71 19.15
N HIS A 217 32.29 -3.30 19.39
CA HIS A 217 32.91 -3.35 20.72
C HIS A 217 32.32 -2.37 21.74
N LEU A 218 31.57 -1.36 21.30
CA LEU A 218 30.92 -0.37 22.18
C LEU A 218 29.52 -0.81 22.62
N LYS A 219 29.02 -1.94 22.11
CA LYS A 219 27.66 -2.40 22.33
C LYS A 219 27.46 -2.87 23.77
N CYS A 220 26.57 -2.19 24.48
CA CYS A 220 26.02 -2.66 25.74
C CYS A 220 24.59 -3.16 25.54
N ARG A 221 24.24 -4.31 26.15
CA ARG A 221 22.87 -4.83 26.11
C ARG A 221 22.06 -4.24 27.26
N TYR A 222 21.02 -3.48 26.93
CA TYR A 222 19.98 -3.12 27.89
C TYR A 222 19.03 -4.30 28.08
N GLY A 223 18.81 -4.71 29.34
CA GLY A 223 17.89 -5.80 29.68
C GLY A 223 16.41 -5.40 29.56
N SER A 224 15.52 -6.39 29.59
CA SER A 224 14.07 -6.18 29.59
C SER A 224 13.56 -5.66 30.93
N LEU A 225 12.45 -4.91 30.91
CA LEU A 225 11.76 -4.46 32.12
C LEU A 225 11.23 -5.66 32.93
N PRO A 226 11.58 -5.80 34.22
CA PRO A 226 11.03 -6.86 35.07
C PRO A 226 9.51 -6.74 35.21
N ASP A 227 8.82 -7.89 35.33
CA ASP A 227 7.36 -7.97 35.47
C ASP A 227 6.81 -7.12 36.63
N SER A 228 7.55 -7.01 37.74
CA SER A 228 7.17 -6.16 38.88
C SER A 228 7.14 -4.68 38.52
N GLN A 229 8.16 -4.18 37.82
CA GLN A 229 8.22 -2.78 37.37
C GLN A 229 7.17 -2.50 36.29
N LEU A 230 6.91 -3.47 35.42
CA LEU A 230 5.86 -3.37 34.41
C LEU A 230 4.47 -3.26 35.05
N ARG A 231 4.20 -4.10 36.07
CA ARG A 231 2.95 -4.03 36.85
C ARG A 231 2.79 -2.67 37.53
N ASP A 232 3.84 -2.16 38.17
CA ASP A 232 3.80 -0.84 38.83
C ASP A 232 3.57 0.30 37.81
N TYR A 233 4.18 0.22 36.63
CA TYR A 233 3.94 1.15 35.54
C TYR A 233 2.48 1.14 35.09
N ILE A 234 1.88 -0.03 34.90
CA ILE A 234 0.47 -0.17 34.51
C ILE A 234 -0.46 0.36 35.60
N LYS A 235 -0.22 0.03 36.87
CA LYS A 235 -1.01 0.54 37.99
C LYS A 235 -1.01 2.05 38.07
N ARG A 236 0.17 2.68 37.99
CA ARG A 236 0.28 4.16 37.95
C ARG A 236 -0.44 4.76 36.75
N LYS A 237 -0.46 4.09 35.60
CA LYS A 237 -1.22 4.52 34.43
C LYS A 237 -2.73 4.44 34.64
N ILE A 238 -3.21 3.39 35.32
CA ILE A 238 -4.62 3.25 35.69
C ILE A 238 -5.02 4.38 36.66
N GLU A 239 -4.20 4.67 37.67
CA GLU A 239 -4.42 5.79 38.59
C GLU A 239 -4.50 7.15 37.86
N MET A 240 -3.68 7.35 36.82
CA MET A 240 -3.71 8.59 36.02
C MET A 240 -4.97 8.74 35.15
N LEU A 241 -5.66 7.66 34.80
CA LEU A 241 -6.94 7.74 34.06
C LEU A 241 -8.03 8.42 34.89
N ASP A 242 -7.95 8.30 36.21
CA ASP A 242 -8.97 8.78 37.14
C ASP A 242 -8.93 10.30 37.35
N ILE A 243 -7.92 11.01 36.86
CA ILE A 243 -7.63 12.41 37.25
C ILE A 243 -8.43 13.47 36.45
N ASN A 244 -9.15 13.12 35.37
CA ASN A 244 -9.80 14.12 34.48
C ASN A 244 -11.31 14.30 34.75
N ASP A 245 -11.72 15.35 35.49
CA ASP A 245 -13.12 15.70 35.87
C ASP A 245 -14.15 15.82 34.71
N ASP A 246 -14.66 14.70 34.20
CA ASP A 246 -15.80 14.64 33.27
C ASP A 246 -16.91 13.69 33.77
N THR A 247 -18.18 14.00 33.46
CA THR A 247 -19.37 13.22 33.86
C THR A 247 -19.51 11.87 33.14
N GLN A 248 -18.58 11.52 32.24
CA GLN A 248 -18.59 10.30 31.42
C GLN A 248 -17.46 9.33 31.81
N LYS A 249 -16.91 9.40 33.02
CA LYS A 249 -15.82 8.50 33.45
C LYS A 249 -16.25 7.05 33.54
N MET A 250 -15.32 6.15 33.19
CA MET A 250 -15.48 4.72 33.43
C MET A 250 -15.38 4.43 34.94
N PRO A 251 -16.30 3.65 35.53
CA PRO A 251 -16.18 3.21 36.90
C PRO A 251 -14.98 2.26 37.00
N LEU A 252 -13.94 2.74 37.68
CA LEU A 252 -12.71 2.01 37.96
C LEU A 252 -12.75 1.52 39.40
N ASP A 253 -13.67 0.62 39.74
CA ASP A 253 -13.62 -0.08 41.02
C ASP A 253 -12.40 -1.01 41.10
N ASP A 254 -12.07 -1.50 42.30
CA ASP A 254 -10.91 -2.36 42.52
C ASP A 254 -10.94 -3.61 41.61
N TYR A 255 -12.14 -4.10 41.30
CA TYR A 255 -12.32 -5.24 40.41
C TYR A 255 -11.93 -4.90 38.96
N VAL A 256 -12.48 -3.82 38.38
CA VAL A 256 -12.20 -3.37 37.02
C VAL A 256 -10.73 -2.97 36.86
N GLN A 257 -10.15 -2.31 37.87
CA GLN A 257 -8.71 -1.99 37.89
C GLN A 257 -7.84 -3.26 37.86
N SER A 258 -8.21 -4.26 38.67
CA SER A 258 -7.52 -5.55 38.71
C SER A 258 -7.64 -6.28 37.37
N VAL A 259 -8.86 -6.37 36.81
CA VAL A 259 -9.13 -6.99 35.50
C VAL A 259 -8.32 -6.30 34.40
N LEU A 260 -8.29 -4.96 34.36
CA LEU A 260 -7.52 -4.19 33.38
C LEU A 260 -6.02 -4.47 33.52
N CYS A 261 -5.48 -4.39 34.74
CA CYS A 261 -4.07 -4.61 35.00
C CYS A 261 -3.63 -6.03 34.61
N ASP A 262 -4.35 -7.05 35.08
CA ASP A 262 -4.01 -8.45 34.84
C ASP A 262 -4.25 -8.87 33.38
N SER A 263 -5.23 -8.27 32.69
CA SER A 263 -5.45 -8.52 31.26
C SER A 263 -4.34 -7.95 30.40
N ILE A 264 -3.88 -6.71 30.68
CA ILE A 264 -2.74 -6.11 29.96
C ILE A 264 -1.47 -6.94 30.20
N LEU A 265 -1.19 -7.31 31.45
CA LEU A 265 -0.01 -8.11 31.80
C LEU A 265 -0.03 -9.48 31.12
N SER A 266 -1.17 -10.19 31.20
CA SER A 266 -1.31 -11.51 30.59
C SER A 266 -1.16 -11.45 29.06
N ALA A 267 -1.74 -10.44 28.42
CA ALA A 267 -1.63 -10.23 26.98
C ALA A 267 -0.18 -9.90 26.57
N GLN A 268 0.48 -8.97 27.28
CA GLN A 268 1.87 -8.59 27.04
C GLN A 268 2.80 -9.80 27.18
N GLN A 269 2.66 -10.56 28.27
CA GLN A 269 3.48 -11.73 28.55
C GLN A 269 3.27 -12.82 27.49
N PHE A 270 2.02 -13.06 27.08
CA PHE A 270 1.70 -14.02 26.02
C PHE A 270 2.40 -13.63 24.72
N CYS A 271 2.27 -12.38 24.28
CA CYS A 271 2.91 -11.91 23.06
C CYS A 271 4.45 -11.93 23.18
N MET A 272 5.01 -11.56 24.33
CA MET A 272 6.46 -11.59 24.54
C MET A 272 7.01 -13.02 24.43
N ILE A 273 6.35 -14.02 25.02
CA ILE A 273 6.74 -15.42 24.94
C ILE A 273 6.59 -15.93 23.50
N HIS A 274 5.43 -15.74 22.89
CA HIS A 274 5.11 -16.43 21.65
C HIS A 274 5.49 -15.69 20.36
N LEU A 275 5.62 -14.37 20.43
CA LEU A 275 6.09 -13.55 19.30
C LEU A 275 7.57 -13.22 19.46
N GLY A 276 8.11 -13.23 20.69
CA GLY A 276 9.51 -12.92 20.99
C GLY A 276 10.46 -14.12 21.14
N ALA A 277 10.02 -15.33 21.55
CA ALA A 277 10.96 -16.38 21.97
C ALA A 277 10.80 -17.72 21.25
N TYR A 278 11.66 -17.95 20.24
CA TYR A 278 12.26 -19.27 19.93
C TYR A 278 13.61 -19.04 19.21
N ALA A 279 14.49 -18.22 19.81
CA ALA A 279 15.91 -18.37 19.57
C ALA A 279 16.39 -19.48 20.50
N LEU A 280 17.05 -20.48 19.93
CA LEU A 280 17.45 -21.76 20.52
C LEU A 280 18.50 -21.67 21.63
N ASP A 281 18.65 -20.52 22.30
CA ASP A 281 19.70 -20.33 23.29
C ASP A 281 19.24 -19.40 24.41
N THR A 282 18.76 -20.00 25.52
CA THR A 282 18.60 -19.53 26.93
C THR A 282 18.43 -18.04 27.28
N THR A 283 18.13 -17.16 26.34
CA THR A 283 18.02 -15.71 26.51
C THR A 283 16.63 -15.27 26.08
N VAL A 284 15.97 -14.57 27.00
CA VAL A 284 14.61 -14.03 26.88
C VAL A 284 14.45 -13.32 25.54
N GLY A 285 13.39 -13.68 24.80
CA GLY A 285 13.10 -13.15 23.47
C GLY A 285 13.14 -11.63 23.40
N GLU A 286 14.00 -11.09 22.52
CA GLU A 286 14.16 -9.66 22.31
C GLU A 286 12.92 -9.08 21.57
N ASN A 287 12.04 -8.46 22.35
CA ASN A 287 11.20 -7.30 22.04
C ASN A 287 10.39 -7.31 20.72
N SER A 288 9.32 -8.10 20.67
CA SER A 288 8.21 -7.98 19.70
C SER A 288 7.01 -7.16 20.20
N VAL A 289 7.09 -6.69 21.46
CA VAL A 289 6.00 -6.00 22.17
C VAL A 289 6.58 -4.77 22.86
N SER A 290 5.91 -3.63 22.77
CA SER A 290 6.43 -2.33 23.21
C SER A 290 5.52 -1.61 24.19
N GLN A 291 6.06 -0.62 24.91
CA GLN A 291 5.24 0.25 25.77
C GLN A 291 4.14 1.01 24.99
N ARG A 292 4.27 1.15 23.66
CA ARG A 292 3.26 1.80 22.81
C ARG A 292 1.93 1.04 22.85
N GLU A 293 1.94 -0.29 22.89
CA GLU A 293 0.71 -1.10 22.95
C GLU A 293 -0.05 -0.87 24.26
N ILE A 294 0.67 -0.80 25.38
CA ILE A 294 0.08 -0.48 26.69
C ILE A 294 -0.56 0.91 26.67
N GLN A 295 0.09 1.90 26.06
CA GLN A 295 -0.48 3.26 25.93
C GLN A 295 -1.74 3.28 25.05
N ARG A 296 -1.77 2.47 23.98
CA ARG A 296 -2.95 2.32 23.11
C ARG A 296 -4.12 1.69 23.85
N CYS A 297 -3.89 0.73 24.76
CA CYS A 297 -4.98 0.12 25.56
C CYS A 297 -5.82 1.22 26.23
N PHE A 298 -5.15 2.15 26.92
CA PHE A 298 -5.82 3.22 27.64
C PHE A 298 -6.59 4.19 26.73
N SER A 299 -6.02 4.50 25.55
CA SER A 299 -6.67 5.40 24.58
C SER A 299 -7.90 4.75 23.92
N ILE A 300 -7.86 3.45 23.68
CA ILE A 300 -8.93 2.70 23.00
C ILE A 300 -10.07 2.34 23.96
N ILE A 301 -9.76 2.04 25.24
CA ILE A 301 -10.79 1.80 26.27
C ILE A 301 -11.66 3.04 26.45
N ASP A 302 -11.05 4.22 26.56
CA ASP A 302 -11.78 5.50 26.66
C ASP A 302 -12.73 5.71 25.49
N PHE A 303 -12.30 5.37 24.27
CA PHE A 303 -13.15 5.43 23.09
C PHE A 303 -14.37 4.49 23.19
N PHE A 304 -14.18 3.22 23.52
CA PHE A 304 -15.30 2.27 23.63
C PHE A 304 -16.27 2.64 24.74
N TRP A 305 -15.75 3.12 25.87
CA TRP A 305 -16.56 3.58 26.99
C TRP A 305 -17.48 4.73 26.56
N LYS A 306 -16.92 5.79 25.96
CA LYS A 306 -17.69 6.94 25.45
C LYS A 306 -18.71 6.53 24.39
N LEU A 307 -18.32 5.66 23.46
CA LEU A 307 -19.21 5.17 22.41
C LEU A 307 -20.42 4.41 22.99
N ARG A 308 -20.21 3.55 24.00
CA ARG A 308 -21.29 2.78 24.63
C ARG A 308 -22.18 3.63 25.53
N TYR A 309 -21.57 4.56 26.28
CA TYR A 309 -22.32 5.50 27.12
C TYR A 309 -23.32 6.31 26.29
N ASP A 310 -22.90 6.76 25.10
CA ASP A 310 -23.78 7.43 24.14
C ASP A 310 -24.84 6.51 23.51
N ASP A 311 -24.58 5.21 23.32
CA ASP A 311 -25.59 4.24 22.83
C ASP A 311 -26.74 4.16 23.84
N GLU A 312 -26.40 3.89 25.10
CA GLU A 312 -27.38 3.64 26.17
C GLU A 312 -28.14 4.91 26.56
N LEU A 313 -27.51 6.09 26.52
CA LEU A 313 -28.21 7.37 26.71
C LEU A 313 -29.28 7.62 25.63
N ASN A 314 -29.03 7.21 24.39
CA ASN A 314 -30.00 7.38 23.31
C ASN A 314 -31.14 6.36 23.43
N ASP A 315 -30.83 5.11 23.78
CA ASP A 315 -31.84 4.07 24.02
C ASP A 315 -32.77 4.46 25.19
N ARG A 316 -32.24 5.05 26.27
CA ARG A 316 -33.03 5.61 27.39
C ARG A 316 -34.00 6.70 26.94
N ARG A 317 -33.56 7.59 26.04
CA ARG A 317 -34.39 8.69 25.50
C ARG A 317 -35.49 8.19 24.56
N GLU A 318 -35.26 7.09 23.85
CA GLU A 318 -36.24 6.52 22.91
C GLU A 318 -37.26 5.60 23.62
N ASN A 319 -36.86 4.88 24.69
CA ASN A 319 -37.71 3.88 25.35
C ASN A 319 -38.41 4.37 26.64
N ASN A 320 -38.11 5.56 27.18
CA ASN A 320 -38.63 6.07 28.47
C ASN A 320 -38.41 5.12 29.66
N ASP A 321 -37.35 4.30 29.62
CA ASP A 321 -36.98 3.40 30.70
C ASP A 321 -36.03 4.12 31.70
N ASP A 322 -36.48 4.25 32.96
CA ASP A 322 -35.73 4.87 34.07
C ASP A 322 -34.79 3.88 34.81
N ASP A 323 -34.63 2.65 34.32
CA ASP A 323 -33.82 1.63 34.99
C ASP A 323 -32.31 1.93 34.90
N ASN A 324 -31.66 1.97 36.07
CA ASN A 324 -30.23 2.26 36.28
C ASN A 324 -29.29 1.11 35.84
N ASP A 325 -29.80 -0.04 35.43
CA ASP A 325 -29.00 -1.24 35.07
C ASP A 325 -28.40 -1.20 33.65
N ASN A 326 -28.75 -0.20 32.84
CA ASN A 326 -28.24 -0.01 31.48
C ASN A 326 -26.97 0.87 31.46
N ALA A 327 -25.95 0.56 32.27
CA ALA A 327 -24.65 1.23 32.19
C ALA A 327 -23.67 0.38 31.36
N PRO A 328 -22.68 0.98 30.66
CA PRO A 328 -21.81 0.21 29.79
C PRO A 328 -21.01 -0.78 30.60
N ASN A 329 -20.86 -2.01 30.13
CA ASN A 329 -20.02 -2.99 30.81
C ASN A 329 -18.53 -2.62 30.61
N PRO A 330 -17.80 -2.21 31.67
CA PRO A 330 -16.40 -1.81 31.56
C PRO A 330 -15.51 -2.99 31.14
N VAL A 331 -15.84 -4.21 31.57
CA VAL A 331 -15.09 -5.43 31.21
C VAL A 331 -15.18 -5.70 29.71
N ALA A 332 -16.32 -5.41 29.06
CA ALA A 332 -16.45 -5.54 27.61
C ALA A 332 -15.58 -4.52 26.85
N CYS A 333 -15.49 -3.28 27.36
CA CYS A 333 -14.62 -2.24 26.79
C CYS A 333 -13.13 -2.62 26.91
N ILE A 334 -12.73 -3.21 28.05
CA ILE A 334 -11.40 -3.77 28.26
C ILE A 334 -11.15 -4.91 27.28
N ALA A 335 -12.09 -5.85 27.15
CA ALA A 335 -11.97 -6.99 26.26
C ALA A 335 -11.75 -6.56 24.81
N LEU A 336 -12.56 -5.62 24.30
CA LEU A 336 -12.45 -5.11 22.93
C LEU A 336 -11.11 -4.41 22.67
N SER A 337 -10.61 -3.66 23.65
CA SER A 337 -9.34 -2.94 23.54
C SER A 337 -8.16 -3.92 23.50
N ILE A 338 -8.17 -4.91 24.39
CA ILE A 338 -7.17 -5.99 24.38
C ILE A 338 -7.26 -6.79 23.08
N ALA A 339 -8.48 -7.04 22.58
CA ALA A 339 -8.66 -7.78 21.34
C ALA A 339 -8.10 -7.03 20.13
N LEU A 340 -8.34 -5.72 20.06
CA LEU A 340 -7.85 -4.90 18.96
C LEU A 340 -6.33 -4.80 18.91
N ILE A 341 -5.67 -4.84 20.06
CA ILE A 341 -4.20 -4.70 20.17
C ILE A 341 -3.50 -6.06 20.03
N TYR A 342 -3.98 -7.10 20.71
CA TYR A 342 -3.25 -8.37 20.86
C TYR A 342 -3.95 -9.58 20.24
N TYR A 343 -5.28 -9.60 20.15
CA TYR A 343 -5.99 -10.76 19.62
C TYR A 343 -6.01 -10.77 18.08
N PHE A 344 -6.44 -9.67 17.45
CA PHE A 344 -6.58 -9.63 15.99
C PHE A 344 -5.25 -9.67 15.24
N ARG A 345 -4.12 -9.41 15.91
CA ARG A 345 -2.78 -9.60 15.32
C ARG A 345 -2.44 -11.08 15.13
N LEU A 346 -3.04 -11.99 15.89
CA LEU A 346 -2.70 -13.42 15.87
C LEU A 346 -3.45 -14.17 14.77
N PRO A 347 -2.85 -15.22 14.19
CA PRO A 347 -3.53 -16.18 13.33
C PRO A 347 -4.52 -17.06 14.10
N THR A 348 -5.47 -17.66 13.40
CA THR A 348 -6.32 -18.74 13.92
C THR A 348 -5.62 -20.11 13.81
N VAL A 349 -6.17 -21.14 14.46
CA VAL A 349 -5.68 -22.52 14.27
C VAL A 349 -5.82 -22.97 12.81
N ALA A 350 -6.88 -22.55 12.12
CA ALA A 350 -7.08 -22.87 10.71
C ALA A 350 -5.96 -22.27 9.84
N ASP A 351 -5.55 -21.03 10.12
CA ASP A 351 -4.46 -20.37 9.42
C ASP A 351 -3.14 -21.15 9.58
N ARG A 352 -2.79 -21.57 10.82
CA ARG A 352 -1.58 -22.37 11.09
C ARG A 352 -1.49 -23.62 10.23
N VAL A 353 -2.58 -24.41 10.20
CA VAL A 353 -2.62 -25.70 9.50
C VAL A 353 -2.37 -25.50 8.00
N GLN A 354 -2.96 -24.45 7.43
CA GLN A 354 -2.86 -24.20 6.00
C GLN A 354 -1.47 -23.71 5.56
N TYR A 355 -0.85 -22.80 6.32
CA TYR A 355 0.47 -22.28 5.97
C TYR A 355 1.63 -23.16 6.46
N GLY A 356 1.33 -24.28 7.13
CA GLY A 356 2.35 -25.14 7.74
C GLY A 356 3.10 -24.48 8.89
N ASP A 357 2.61 -23.35 9.41
CA ASP A 357 3.19 -22.62 10.52
C ASP A 357 2.67 -23.16 11.85
N LEU A 358 3.29 -24.26 12.28
CA LEU A 358 2.92 -24.90 13.55
C LEU A 358 3.44 -24.14 14.78
N LYS A 359 4.30 -23.12 14.61
CA LYS A 359 5.03 -22.47 15.70
C LYS A 359 4.37 -21.17 16.20
N SER A 360 3.73 -20.38 15.33
CA SER A 360 3.19 -19.05 15.70
C SER A 360 1.97 -19.10 16.60
N ALA A 361 1.92 -18.42 17.76
CA ALA A 361 0.74 -18.39 18.66
C ALA A 361 -0.61 -18.14 17.96
N THR A 362 -1.71 -18.71 18.48
CA THR A 362 -3.06 -18.44 17.92
C THR A 362 -3.97 -17.62 18.81
N ARG A 363 -5.01 -17.07 18.19
CA ARG A 363 -6.17 -16.46 18.83
C ARG A 363 -6.80 -17.37 19.89
N GLU A 364 -6.97 -18.65 19.62
CA GLU A 364 -7.59 -19.62 20.52
C GLU A 364 -6.71 -19.90 21.76
N GLN A 365 -5.39 -19.88 21.60
CA GLN A 365 -4.46 -19.97 22.73
C GLN A 365 -4.50 -18.71 23.59
N PHE A 366 -4.49 -17.54 22.94
CA PHE A 366 -4.59 -16.24 23.61
C PHE A 366 -5.90 -16.14 24.41
N SER A 367 -7.03 -16.49 23.79
CA SER A 367 -8.33 -16.45 24.45
C SER A 367 -8.41 -17.34 25.68
N LYS A 368 -7.80 -18.53 25.67
CA LYS A 368 -7.72 -19.39 26.86
C LYS A 368 -6.98 -18.74 28.01
N VAL A 369 -5.93 -17.96 27.72
CA VAL A 369 -5.18 -17.21 28.74
C VAL A 369 -6.05 -16.09 29.30
N LEU A 370 -6.64 -15.27 28.42
CA LEU A 370 -7.45 -14.11 28.82
C LEU A 370 -8.77 -14.52 29.48
N SER A 371 -9.31 -15.70 29.17
CA SER A 371 -10.52 -16.25 29.80
C SER A 371 -10.38 -16.50 31.31
N ARG A 372 -9.15 -16.52 31.84
CA ARG A 372 -8.88 -16.61 33.28
C ARG A 372 -9.19 -15.30 34.01
N THR A 373 -9.06 -14.17 33.32
CA THR A 373 -9.29 -12.82 33.87
C THR A 373 -10.63 -12.25 33.39
N ILE A 374 -10.99 -12.48 32.12
CA ILE A 374 -12.24 -12.05 31.50
C ILE A 374 -13.00 -13.30 31.03
N PRO A 375 -13.96 -13.82 31.82
CA PRO A 375 -14.72 -15.00 31.44
C PRO A 375 -15.41 -14.86 30.07
N ASN A 376 -15.36 -15.91 29.25
CA ASN A 376 -15.95 -15.94 27.91
C ASN A 376 -15.41 -14.86 26.96
N PHE A 377 -14.11 -14.51 27.06
CA PHE A 377 -13.45 -13.49 26.24
C PHE A 377 -13.82 -13.55 24.75
N ASP A 378 -13.66 -14.70 24.09
CA ASP A 378 -14.02 -14.84 22.66
C ASP A 378 -15.49 -14.53 22.37
N CYS A 379 -16.40 -14.99 23.24
CA CYS A 379 -17.83 -14.78 23.07
C CYS A 379 -18.16 -13.27 23.12
N ILE A 380 -17.58 -12.56 24.08
CA ILE A 380 -17.71 -11.10 24.20
C ILE A 380 -17.25 -10.44 22.90
N ILE A 381 -16.07 -10.80 22.39
CA ILE A 381 -15.55 -10.21 21.15
C ILE A 381 -16.48 -10.45 19.97
N GLN A 382 -16.98 -11.69 19.80
CA GLN A 382 -17.89 -12.01 18.70
C GLN A 382 -19.21 -11.26 18.82
N THR A 383 -19.86 -11.29 19.98
CA THR A 383 -21.14 -10.59 20.20
C THR A 383 -21.00 -9.08 19.97
N GLU A 384 -19.92 -8.47 20.47
CA GLU A 384 -19.70 -7.03 20.30
C GLU A 384 -19.35 -6.66 18.86
N LEU A 385 -18.58 -7.48 18.13
CA LEU A 385 -18.33 -7.29 16.70
C LEU A 385 -19.63 -7.38 15.89
N GLU A 386 -20.48 -8.37 16.20
CA GLU A 386 -21.77 -8.56 15.55
C GLU A 386 -22.76 -7.44 15.86
N ARG A 387 -22.70 -6.85 17.06
CA ARG A 387 -23.45 -5.66 17.43
C ARG A 387 -22.92 -4.40 16.74
N PHE A 388 -21.60 -4.29 16.58
CA PHE A 388 -20.96 -3.10 15.99
C PHE A 388 -21.19 -3.02 14.48
N VAL A 389 -20.90 -4.10 13.74
CA VAL A 389 -20.97 -4.12 12.26
C VAL A 389 -22.22 -4.86 11.77
N THR A 390 -23.32 -4.12 11.69
CA THR A 390 -24.62 -4.61 11.17
C THR A 390 -25.06 -3.86 9.91
N HIS A 391 -26.05 -4.39 9.20
CA HIS A 391 -26.73 -3.67 8.10
C HIS A 391 -27.50 -2.43 8.56
N GLU A 392 -27.79 -2.31 9.86
CA GLU A 392 -28.42 -1.14 10.47
C GLU A 392 -27.40 -0.03 10.75
N ASN A 393 -26.22 -0.41 11.27
CA ASN A 393 -25.14 0.52 11.59
C ASN A 393 -24.37 0.97 10.36
N PHE A 394 -24.26 0.13 9.32
CA PHE A 394 -23.53 0.43 8.09
C PHE A 394 -24.38 0.20 6.85
N LEU A 395 -24.25 1.09 5.87
CA LEU A 395 -24.72 0.86 4.50
C LEU A 395 -23.72 -0.05 3.79
N ILE A 396 -24.09 -1.31 3.61
CA ILE A 396 -23.27 -2.33 2.92
C ILE A 396 -23.75 -2.43 1.47
N PRO A 397 -22.85 -2.33 0.47
CA PRO A 397 -23.24 -2.45 -0.93
C PRO A 397 -23.85 -3.82 -1.27
N ASN A 398 -24.80 -3.82 -2.21
CA ASN A 398 -25.40 -5.05 -2.71
C ASN A 398 -24.33 -5.99 -3.30
N GLY A 399 -24.44 -7.29 -3.01
CA GLY A 399 -23.48 -8.30 -3.45
C GLY A 399 -22.18 -8.36 -2.63
N VAL A 400 -22.08 -7.59 -1.54
CA VAL A 400 -21.03 -7.75 -0.52
C VAL A 400 -21.60 -8.53 0.66
N ALA A 401 -20.98 -9.66 0.99
CA ALA A 401 -21.37 -10.45 2.15
C ALA A 401 -20.60 -9.98 3.40
N LEU A 402 -21.32 -9.77 4.50
CA LEU A 402 -20.73 -9.47 5.82
C LEU A 402 -20.21 -10.76 6.48
N ASN A 403 -19.08 -11.26 5.99
CA ASN A 403 -18.35 -12.34 6.64
C ASN A 403 -17.52 -11.83 7.84
N GLN A 404 -16.94 -12.75 8.63
CA GLN A 404 -16.21 -12.36 9.83
C GLN A 404 -15.02 -11.44 9.53
N ALA A 405 -14.28 -11.69 8.43
CA ALA A 405 -13.15 -10.87 8.04
C ALA A 405 -13.54 -9.43 7.70
N VAL A 406 -14.63 -9.22 6.95
CA VAL A 406 -15.14 -7.88 6.63
C VAL A 406 -15.58 -7.15 7.90
N ARG A 407 -16.24 -7.84 8.85
CA ARG A 407 -16.61 -7.25 10.14
C ARG A 407 -15.37 -6.82 10.94
N GLU A 408 -14.38 -7.69 11.08
CA GLU A 408 -13.12 -7.39 11.78
C GLU A 408 -12.40 -6.19 11.14
N HIS A 409 -12.30 -6.13 9.80
CA HIS A 409 -11.67 -5.01 9.11
C HIS A 409 -12.45 -3.71 9.29
N ILE A 410 -13.76 -3.69 9.09
CA ILE A 410 -14.59 -2.48 9.26
C ILE A 410 -14.48 -1.98 10.71
N PHE A 411 -14.57 -2.90 11.68
CA PHE A 411 -14.39 -2.59 13.09
C PHE A 411 -13.03 -1.94 13.37
N ALA A 412 -11.94 -2.60 12.97
CA ALA A 412 -10.58 -2.10 13.22
C ALA A 412 -10.33 -0.75 12.54
N ILE A 413 -10.75 -0.57 11.28
CA ILE A 413 -10.58 0.69 10.54
C ILE A 413 -11.35 1.83 11.22
N CYS A 414 -12.62 1.59 11.60
CA CYS A 414 -13.43 2.60 12.29
C CYS A 414 -12.79 3.06 13.60
N VAL A 415 -12.37 2.11 14.45
CA VAL A 415 -11.75 2.42 15.74
C VAL A 415 -10.41 3.11 15.55
N ALA A 416 -9.55 2.60 14.67
CA ALA A 416 -8.23 3.16 14.40
C ALA A 416 -8.30 4.60 13.88
N VAL A 417 -9.14 4.87 12.88
CA VAL A 417 -9.31 6.22 12.33
C VAL A 417 -9.92 7.17 13.37
N THR A 418 -10.85 6.69 14.20
CA THR A 418 -11.51 7.50 15.24
C THR A 418 -10.66 7.70 16.50
N THR A 419 -9.62 6.91 16.71
CA THR A 419 -8.64 7.12 17.79
C THR A 419 -7.33 7.75 17.32
N ARG A 420 -7.16 7.96 16.01
CA ARG A 420 -5.87 8.29 15.37
C ARG A 420 -4.78 7.25 15.68
N THR A 421 -5.18 6.01 15.95
CA THR A 421 -4.22 4.93 16.16
C THR A 421 -3.82 4.37 14.80
N PRO A 422 -2.53 4.35 14.43
CA PRO A 422 -2.09 3.78 13.16
C PRO A 422 -2.49 2.31 13.04
N LEU A 423 -3.03 1.91 11.89
CA LEU A 423 -3.50 0.55 11.64
C LEU A 423 -2.80 -0.06 10.43
N CYS A 424 -2.45 -1.34 10.55
CA CYS A 424 -1.99 -2.19 9.47
C CYS A 424 -2.89 -3.43 9.37
N ILE A 425 -3.41 -3.71 8.17
CA ILE A 425 -4.15 -4.93 7.86
C ILE A 425 -3.30 -5.81 6.93
N ILE A 426 -2.96 -7.00 7.42
CA ILE A 426 -2.11 -7.99 6.75
C ILE A 426 -2.98 -9.19 6.36
N GLY A 427 -2.86 -9.64 5.11
CA GLY A 427 -3.58 -10.82 4.62
C GLY A 427 -3.34 -11.10 3.14
N ASP A 428 -3.97 -12.12 2.58
CA ASP A 428 -3.82 -12.42 1.15
C ASP A 428 -4.49 -11.36 0.23
N PRO A 429 -4.09 -11.28 -1.05
CA PRO A 429 -4.79 -10.46 -2.04
C PRO A 429 -6.24 -10.91 -2.24
N GLY A 430 -7.16 -9.96 -2.41
CA GLY A 430 -8.58 -10.25 -2.69
C GLY A 430 -9.47 -10.49 -1.46
N ARG A 431 -8.92 -10.42 -0.24
CA ARG A 431 -9.64 -10.70 1.03
C ARG A 431 -10.44 -9.51 1.61
N SER A 432 -11.08 -8.72 0.76
CA SER A 432 -11.95 -7.59 1.17
C SER A 432 -11.28 -6.47 2.00
N LYS A 433 -9.95 -6.39 2.05
CA LYS A 433 -9.21 -5.38 2.83
C LYS A 433 -9.49 -3.95 2.33
N THR A 434 -9.19 -3.67 1.06
CA THR A 434 -9.47 -2.37 0.41
C THR A 434 -10.98 -2.09 0.35
N LEU A 435 -11.80 -3.12 0.16
CA LEU A 435 -13.27 -3.01 0.17
C LEU A 435 -13.79 -2.53 1.54
N SER A 436 -13.25 -3.07 2.63
CA SER A 436 -13.66 -2.68 3.98
C SER A 436 -13.33 -1.21 4.25
N PHE A 437 -12.17 -0.73 3.78
CA PHE A 437 -11.84 0.69 3.85
C PHE A 437 -12.81 1.57 3.04
N GLN A 438 -13.19 1.13 1.83
CA GLN A 438 -14.18 1.84 1.01
C GLN A 438 -15.56 1.89 1.67
N ILE A 439 -16.00 0.81 2.31
CA ILE A 439 -17.26 0.77 3.06
C ILE A 439 -17.22 1.81 4.19
N VAL A 440 -16.12 1.85 4.96
CA VAL A 440 -15.96 2.85 6.03
C VAL A 440 -15.99 4.27 5.45
N LEU A 441 -15.28 4.52 4.35
CA LEU A 441 -15.26 5.82 3.69
C LEU A 441 -16.66 6.29 3.21
N GLN A 442 -17.47 5.39 2.68
CA GLN A 442 -18.83 5.69 2.25
C GLN A 442 -19.79 5.95 3.42
N ASN A 443 -19.49 5.36 4.58
CA ASN A 443 -20.33 5.47 5.76
C ASN A 443 -19.94 6.64 6.68
N LEU A 444 -18.66 7.03 6.74
CA LEU A 444 -18.13 8.08 7.60
C LEU A 444 -17.92 9.39 6.82
N GLN A 445 -19.03 10.02 6.43
CA GLN A 445 -19.03 11.30 5.69
C GLN A 445 -19.29 12.52 6.60
N GLY A 446 -19.33 12.30 7.91
CA GLY A 446 -19.62 13.31 8.92
C GLY A 446 -21.10 13.34 9.32
N SER A 447 -21.42 14.07 10.38
CA SER A 447 -22.72 14.00 11.07
C SER A 447 -23.95 14.25 10.20
N GLN A 448 -23.82 15.03 9.12
CA GLN A 448 -24.93 15.35 8.21
C GLN A 448 -25.05 14.41 7.02
N LEU A 449 -23.93 13.86 6.53
CA LEU A 449 -23.87 13.09 5.28
C LEU A 449 -23.83 11.58 5.51
N SER A 450 -23.35 11.12 6.67
CA SER A 450 -23.31 9.70 7.01
C SER A 450 -24.72 9.08 6.93
N PRO A 451 -24.89 7.94 6.24
CA PRO A 451 -26.21 7.39 5.94
C PRO A 451 -26.93 6.81 7.17
N ARG A 452 -26.17 6.28 8.13
CA ARG A 452 -26.69 5.58 9.32
C ARG A 452 -26.44 6.40 10.59
N ARG A 453 -27.38 6.31 11.56
CA ARG A 453 -27.30 7.04 12.85
C ARG A 453 -26.00 6.75 13.60
N PHE A 454 -25.62 5.48 13.69
CA PHE A 454 -24.36 5.04 14.28
C PHE A 454 -23.15 5.80 13.69
N CYS A 455 -23.04 5.82 12.35
CA CYS A 455 -21.95 6.50 11.64
C CYS A 455 -21.96 8.03 11.74
N ARG A 456 -23.08 8.68 12.08
CA ARG A 456 -23.17 10.15 12.25
C ARG A 456 -22.50 10.63 13.53
N ARG A 457 -22.29 9.74 14.50
CA ARG A 457 -21.61 10.02 15.78
C ARG A 457 -20.09 9.95 15.66
N LEU A 458 -19.60 9.38 14.57
CA LEU A 458 -18.19 9.27 14.27
C LEU A 458 -17.77 10.44 13.35
N PRO A 459 -16.51 10.88 13.43
CA PRO A 459 -16.01 11.98 12.61
C PRO A 459 -16.05 11.62 11.11
N GLY A 460 -16.24 12.63 10.27
CA GLY A 460 -16.10 12.45 8.82
C GLY A 460 -14.65 12.08 8.46
N ILE A 461 -14.49 11.34 7.36
CA ILE A 461 -13.18 10.91 6.88
C ILE A 461 -12.89 11.51 5.50
N ASP A 462 -11.67 12.04 5.36
CA ASP A 462 -11.13 12.51 4.08
C ASP A 462 -9.84 11.75 3.74
N PRO A 463 -9.87 10.80 2.78
CA PRO A 463 -8.74 9.93 2.49
C PRO A 463 -7.74 10.57 1.52
N LEU A 464 -6.46 10.46 1.84
CA LEU A 464 -5.34 10.73 0.95
C LEU A 464 -4.66 9.40 0.62
N PHE A 465 -4.76 8.98 -0.64
CA PHE A 465 -4.26 7.69 -1.10
C PHE A 465 -2.76 7.77 -1.41
N CYS A 466 -2.01 6.82 -0.87
CA CYS A 466 -0.62 6.54 -1.18
C CYS A 466 -0.53 5.10 -1.70
N PHE A 467 0.02 4.92 -2.89
CA PHE A 467 0.13 3.59 -3.51
C PHE A 467 1.57 3.10 -3.46
N GLY A 468 1.78 1.96 -2.82
CA GLY A 468 3.07 1.27 -2.82
C GLY A 468 3.42 0.73 -4.20
N SER A 469 4.65 0.94 -4.64
CA SER A 469 5.22 0.34 -5.85
C SER A 469 6.72 0.14 -5.65
N LYS A 470 7.34 -0.67 -6.52
CA LYS A 470 8.81 -0.81 -6.57
C LYS A 470 9.53 0.53 -6.86
N TYR A 471 8.80 1.51 -7.38
CA TYR A 471 9.31 2.84 -7.74
C TYR A 471 9.02 3.93 -6.69
N SER A 472 8.33 3.60 -5.60
CA SER A 472 7.92 4.58 -4.58
C SER A 472 9.13 5.19 -3.87
N LYS A 473 9.16 6.52 -3.71
CA LYS A 473 10.21 7.23 -2.97
C LYS A 473 9.70 7.66 -1.59
N SER A 474 10.61 7.75 -0.61
CA SER A 474 10.30 8.24 0.73
C SER A 474 9.74 9.68 0.73
N GLN A 475 10.21 10.51 -0.21
CA GLN A 475 9.78 11.89 -0.38
C GLN A 475 8.31 12.03 -0.80
N ASP A 476 7.78 11.06 -1.56
CA ASP A 476 6.39 11.07 -2.02
C ASP A 476 5.44 10.86 -0.84
N ILE A 477 5.75 9.85 -0.02
CA ILE A 477 5.02 9.53 1.21
C ILE A 477 5.03 10.74 2.14
N ALA A 478 6.21 11.34 2.39
CA ALA A 478 6.32 12.53 3.22
C ALA A 478 5.48 13.70 2.68
N THR A 479 5.41 13.88 1.36
CA THR A 479 4.63 14.96 0.76
C THR A 479 3.13 14.76 0.99
N ILE A 480 2.64 13.53 0.91
CA ILE A 480 1.24 13.18 1.18
C ILE A 480 0.89 13.42 2.65
N PHE A 481 1.72 12.97 3.59
CA PHE A 481 1.50 13.23 5.03
C PHE A 481 1.46 14.73 5.36
N ASN A 482 2.42 15.50 4.84
CA ASN A 482 2.44 16.94 5.06
C ASN A 482 1.23 17.66 4.45
N HIS A 483 0.66 17.12 3.37
CA HIS A 483 -0.57 17.63 2.79
C HIS A 483 -1.79 17.28 3.67
N ALA A 484 -1.88 16.04 4.15
CA ALA A 484 -2.93 15.59 5.06
C ALA A 484 -2.96 16.44 6.34
N ILE A 485 -1.80 16.66 6.97
CA ILE A 485 -1.68 17.47 8.20
C ILE A 485 -2.22 18.89 7.97
N LYS A 486 -1.77 19.56 6.90
CA LYS A 486 -2.22 20.92 6.58
C LYS A 486 -3.73 20.98 6.31
N ARG A 487 -4.30 19.93 5.71
CA ARG A 487 -5.71 19.88 5.37
C ARG A 487 -6.56 19.63 6.62
N GLU A 488 -6.13 18.77 7.53
CA GLU A 488 -6.80 18.58 8.81
C GLU A 488 -6.71 19.82 9.70
N GLU A 489 -5.58 20.53 9.71
CA GLU A 489 -5.44 21.84 10.38
C GLU A 489 -6.48 22.86 9.85
N GLN A 490 -6.77 22.85 8.54
CA GLN A 490 -7.79 23.71 7.94
C GLN A 490 -9.21 23.32 8.38
N TYR A 491 -9.52 22.02 8.48
CA TYR A 491 -10.81 21.55 9.00
C TYR A 491 -11.00 21.95 10.46
N GLN A 492 -9.96 21.82 11.29
CA GLN A 492 -9.97 22.25 12.69
C GLN A 492 -10.24 23.75 12.82
N GLN A 493 -9.56 24.58 12.00
CA GLN A 493 -9.80 26.04 11.97
C GLN A 493 -11.23 26.38 11.55
N SER A 494 -11.81 25.58 10.65
CA SER A 494 -13.18 25.76 10.15
C SER A 494 -14.24 25.10 11.04
N ARG A 495 -13.84 24.48 12.17
CA ARG A 495 -14.70 23.69 13.07
C ARG A 495 -15.49 22.58 12.36
N ILE A 496 -14.88 22.00 11.33
CA ILE A 496 -15.43 20.85 10.60
C ILE A 496 -14.87 19.59 11.27
N GLU A 497 -15.75 18.74 11.78
CA GLU A 497 -15.38 17.46 12.40
C GLU A 497 -15.06 16.42 11.32
N THR A 498 -13.88 16.56 10.71
CA THR A 498 -13.37 15.67 9.67
C THR A 498 -11.90 15.38 9.90
N ARG A 499 -11.51 14.12 9.71
CA ARG A 499 -10.14 13.65 9.88
C ARG A 499 -9.54 13.28 8.54
N CYS A 500 -8.31 13.69 8.32
CA CYS A 500 -7.56 13.24 7.18
C CYS A 500 -6.98 11.85 7.47
N VAL A 501 -7.16 10.92 6.54
CA VAL A 501 -6.61 9.56 6.64
C VAL A 501 -5.61 9.36 5.52
N VAL A 502 -4.34 9.15 5.87
CA VAL A 502 -3.36 8.66 4.89
C VAL A 502 -3.55 7.16 4.76
N PHE A 503 -3.99 6.73 3.57
CA PHE A 503 -4.24 5.33 3.24
C PHE A 503 -3.13 4.80 2.36
N LEU A 504 -2.31 3.87 2.88
CA LEU A 504 -1.22 3.24 2.16
C LEU A 504 -1.63 1.84 1.70
N ASP A 505 -1.95 1.69 0.41
CA ASP A 505 -2.24 0.38 -0.17
C ASP A 505 -0.96 -0.27 -0.70
N GLU A 506 -0.91 -1.60 -0.65
CA GLU A 506 0.25 -2.41 -1.06
C GLU A 506 1.56 -2.00 -0.35
N ALA A 507 1.48 -1.77 0.96
CA ALA A 507 2.60 -1.24 1.73
C ALA A 507 3.84 -2.15 1.75
N GLY A 508 3.72 -3.42 1.38
CA GLY A 508 4.83 -4.38 1.26
C GLY A 508 5.51 -4.43 -0.12
N LEU A 509 5.15 -3.55 -1.07
CA LEU A 509 5.81 -3.45 -2.39
C LEU A 509 7.06 -2.57 -2.47
N PRO A 510 7.20 -1.47 -1.70
CA PRO A 510 8.40 -0.65 -1.73
C PRO A 510 9.68 -1.46 -1.43
N ASP A 511 10.79 -1.04 -2.03
CA ASP A 511 12.09 -1.69 -1.86
C ASP A 511 12.60 -1.58 -0.40
N GLU A 512 12.60 -2.70 0.31
CA GLU A 512 13.03 -2.80 1.71
C GLU A 512 14.52 -2.47 1.89
N LYS A 513 15.38 -2.76 0.90
CA LYS A 513 16.82 -2.43 0.97
C LYS A 513 17.06 -0.93 1.08
N LYS A 514 16.15 -0.13 0.52
CA LYS A 514 16.19 1.33 0.58
C LYS A 514 15.52 1.90 1.83
N MET A 515 14.94 1.06 2.69
CA MET A 515 14.23 1.44 3.93
C MET A 515 13.23 2.60 3.74
N ILE A 516 12.52 2.61 2.62
CA ILE A 516 11.64 3.71 2.20
C ILE A 516 10.60 4.08 3.27
N LEU A 517 10.06 3.06 3.97
CA LEU A 517 8.99 3.20 4.95
C LEU A 517 9.44 3.79 6.29
N LYS A 518 10.76 3.92 6.54
CA LYS A 518 11.29 4.59 7.74
C LYS A 518 10.81 6.04 7.86
N VAL A 519 10.44 6.66 6.73
CA VAL A 519 9.84 8.00 6.68
C VAL A 519 8.54 8.09 7.47
N LEU A 520 7.85 6.97 7.71
CA LEU A 520 6.60 6.89 8.45
C LEU A 520 6.80 7.14 9.95
N HIS A 521 7.91 6.70 10.56
CA HIS A 521 8.09 6.69 12.02
C HIS A 521 7.70 8.02 12.70
N PRO A 522 8.20 9.20 12.30
CA PRO A 522 7.83 10.46 12.96
C PRO A 522 6.32 10.75 12.86
N TYR A 523 5.69 10.44 11.73
CA TYR A 523 4.26 10.67 11.55
C TYR A 523 3.41 9.70 12.37
N LEU A 524 3.87 8.45 12.53
CA LEU A 524 3.18 7.42 13.33
C LEU A 524 3.43 7.58 14.84
N ASP A 525 4.52 8.21 15.26
CA ASP A 525 4.77 8.52 16.67
C ASP A 525 3.99 9.78 17.11
N GLU A 526 3.89 10.83 16.25
CA GLU A 526 3.11 12.04 16.55
C GLU A 526 1.59 11.87 16.33
N CYS A 527 1.16 11.00 15.42
CA CYS A 527 -0.25 10.71 15.10
C CYS A 527 -1.14 11.95 14.83
N LYS A 528 -0.59 13.00 14.20
CA LYS A 528 -1.33 14.23 13.86
C LYS A 528 -2.52 13.99 12.91
N VAL A 529 -2.41 12.98 12.05
CA VAL A 529 -3.45 12.51 11.13
C VAL A 529 -3.60 11.01 11.26
N SER A 530 -4.75 10.46 10.88
CA SER A 530 -5.00 9.02 10.92
C SER A 530 -4.24 8.29 9.81
N PHE A 531 -3.82 7.05 10.08
CA PHE A 531 -3.08 6.23 9.13
C PHE A 531 -3.64 4.81 9.06
N VAL A 532 -3.85 4.32 7.83
CA VAL A 532 -4.26 2.94 7.56
C VAL A 532 -3.39 2.38 6.45
N ALA A 533 -2.70 1.28 6.71
CA ALA A 533 -1.93 0.53 5.75
C ALA A 533 -2.57 -0.83 5.46
N ILE A 534 -2.56 -1.23 4.19
CA ILE A 534 -2.92 -2.59 3.77
C ILE A 534 -1.70 -3.21 3.11
N SER A 535 -1.39 -4.44 3.51
CA SER A 535 -0.27 -5.19 2.93
C SER A 535 -0.61 -6.66 2.77
N ASN A 536 0.12 -7.34 1.90
CA ASN A 536 0.14 -8.80 1.83
C ASN A 536 1.35 -9.41 2.55
N LYS A 537 2.38 -8.61 2.82
CA LYS A 537 3.55 -8.98 3.61
C LYS A 537 3.51 -8.29 4.97
N ALA A 538 3.98 -8.98 6.01
CA ALA A 538 4.16 -8.35 7.31
C ALA A 538 5.23 -7.26 7.24
N PHE A 539 5.04 -6.19 8.02
CA PHE A 539 6.05 -5.16 8.21
C PHE A 539 7.15 -5.63 9.14
N ASP A 540 8.35 -5.07 8.99
CA ASP A 540 9.43 -5.23 9.96
C ASP A 540 9.02 -4.74 11.35
N ALA A 541 9.75 -5.19 12.38
CA ALA A 541 9.38 -4.96 13.77
C ALA A 541 9.30 -3.45 14.11
N ALA A 542 10.16 -2.61 13.52
CA ALA A 542 10.17 -1.17 13.80
C ALA A 542 8.88 -0.47 13.35
N ASN A 543 8.35 -0.83 12.18
CA ASN A 543 7.09 -0.30 11.68
C ASN A 543 5.90 -0.95 12.39
N ALA A 544 5.90 -2.28 12.55
CA ALA A 544 4.80 -3.02 13.18
C ALA A 544 4.53 -2.52 14.62
N ASN A 545 5.58 -2.27 15.42
CA ASN A 545 5.44 -1.76 16.79
C ASN A 545 4.77 -0.38 16.88
N ARG A 546 4.77 0.40 15.79
CA ARG A 546 4.11 1.72 15.70
C ARG A 546 2.64 1.64 15.26
N MET A 547 2.14 0.44 14.94
CA MET A 547 0.79 0.24 14.42
C MET A 547 0.01 -0.83 15.22
N LEU A 548 -1.31 -0.76 15.17
CA LEU A 548 -2.19 -1.92 15.39
C LEU A 548 -2.04 -2.84 14.20
N CYS A 549 -1.85 -4.13 14.44
CA CYS A 549 -1.76 -5.12 13.38
C CYS A 549 -2.99 -6.01 13.41
N VAL A 550 -3.71 -6.11 12.30
CA VAL A 550 -4.80 -7.06 12.12
C VAL A 550 -4.36 -8.06 11.08
N TYR A 551 -4.30 -9.33 11.47
CA TYR A 551 -3.96 -10.43 10.59
C TYR A 551 -5.19 -11.25 10.24
N ARG A 552 -5.41 -11.42 8.93
CA ARG A 552 -6.41 -12.34 8.39
C ARG A 552 -5.94 -12.93 7.06
N SER A 553 -5.59 -14.21 7.07
CA SER A 553 -5.19 -14.91 5.85
C SER A 553 -6.37 -15.44 5.03
N LEU A 554 -7.29 -16.20 5.64
CA LEU A 554 -8.26 -17.01 4.89
C LEU A 554 -9.71 -16.90 5.38
N PRO A 555 -10.68 -16.85 4.46
CA PRO A 555 -12.06 -17.14 4.76
C PRO A 555 -12.17 -18.64 5.09
N SER A 556 -12.91 -18.96 6.15
CA SER A 556 -13.33 -20.34 6.38
C SER A 556 -14.13 -20.88 5.19
N GLU A 557 -14.29 -22.21 5.09
CA GLU A 557 -15.21 -22.80 4.11
C GLU A 557 -16.60 -22.15 4.18
N GLU A 558 -17.03 -21.81 5.40
CA GLU A 558 -18.28 -21.13 5.67
C GLU A 558 -18.29 -19.69 5.15
N ASP A 559 -17.22 -18.92 5.40
CA ASP A 559 -17.08 -17.54 4.89
C ASP A 559 -17.10 -17.50 3.35
N GLN A 560 -16.50 -18.51 2.70
CA GLN A 560 -16.51 -18.62 1.24
C GLN A 560 -17.92 -18.91 0.71
N LYS A 561 -18.70 -19.76 1.40
CA LYS A 561 -20.12 -19.98 1.07
C LYS A 561 -20.92 -18.70 1.28
N ILE A 562 -20.78 -18.04 2.43
CA ILE A 562 -21.44 -16.75 2.72
C ILE A 562 -21.16 -15.74 1.59
N LEU A 563 -19.91 -15.65 1.15
CA LEU A 563 -19.51 -14.83 0.00
C LEU A 563 -20.19 -15.27 -1.30
N ALA A 564 -20.22 -16.57 -1.58
CA ALA A 564 -20.78 -17.09 -2.82
C ALA A 564 -22.30 -16.84 -2.91
N PHE A 565 -23.03 -17.13 -1.82
CA PHE A 565 -24.45 -16.82 -1.71
C PHE A 565 -24.71 -15.32 -1.86
N GLY A 566 -23.92 -14.48 -1.17
CA GLY A 566 -24.03 -13.02 -1.26
C GLY A 566 -23.79 -12.48 -2.68
N CYS A 567 -22.76 -12.97 -3.38
CA CYS A 567 -22.47 -12.58 -4.77
C CYS A 567 -23.59 -12.99 -5.73
N LEU A 568 -24.27 -14.10 -5.45
CA LEU A 568 -25.42 -14.58 -6.19
C LEU A 568 -26.74 -13.89 -5.78
N GLY A 569 -26.71 -13.02 -4.77
CA GLY A 569 -27.88 -12.28 -4.26
C GLY A 569 -28.82 -13.13 -3.41
N LEU A 570 -28.28 -14.16 -2.76
CA LEU A 570 -29.00 -15.07 -1.88
C LEU A 570 -28.61 -14.80 -0.42
N ASN A 571 -29.54 -15.03 0.51
CA ASN A 571 -29.23 -14.98 1.94
C ASN A 571 -28.74 -16.36 2.41
N TYR A 572 -27.52 -16.43 2.92
CA TYR A 572 -26.94 -17.67 3.43
C TYR A 572 -27.71 -18.26 4.63
N GLN A 573 -28.35 -17.41 5.43
CA GLN A 573 -29.11 -17.86 6.62
C GLN A 573 -30.42 -18.58 6.26
N ASP A 574 -30.85 -18.53 5.00
CA ASP A 574 -32.04 -19.23 4.54
C ASP A 574 -31.74 -20.73 4.34
N LYS A 575 -31.91 -21.51 5.41
CA LYS A 575 -31.68 -22.97 5.46
C LYS A 575 -32.46 -23.76 4.41
N GLN A 576 -33.50 -23.17 3.80
CA GLN A 576 -34.25 -23.83 2.72
C GLN A 576 -33.44 -23.87 1.42
N ILE A 577 -32.66 -22.83 1.12
CA ILE A 577 -31.87 -22.72 -0.12
C ILE A 577 -30.69 -23.68 -0.10
N ASP A 578 -30.04 -23.85 1.05
CA ASP A 578 -28.89 -24.74 1.22
C ASP A 578 -29.24 -26.22 0.95
N LYS A 579 -30.48 -26.62 1.26
CA LYS A 579 -30.99 -27.98 1.00
C LYS A 579 -31.46 -28.22 -0.44
N GLN A 580 -31.66 -27.17 -1.22
CA GLN A 580 -32.11 -27.27 -2.61
C GLN A 580 -30.96 -27.58 -3.57
N GLN A 581 -31.30 -27.91 -4.82
CA GLN A 581 -30.32 -28.19 -5.87
C GLN A 581 -29.33 -27.03 -6.08
N LEU A 582 -29.81 -25.78 -5.95
CA LEU A 582 -28.98 -24.59 -6.08
C LEU A 582 -27.93 -24.47 -4.96
N GLY A 583 -28.29 -24.70 -3.69
CA GLY A 583 -27.33 -24.71 -2.58
C GLY A 583 -26.22 -25.75 -2.75
N LYS A 584 -26.58 -26.94 -3.27
CA LYS A 584 -25.61 -27.99 -3.62
C LYS A 584 -24.66 -27.57 -4.74
N ILE A 585 -25.16 -26.89 -5.77
CA ILE A 585 -24.32 -26.35 -6.85
C ILE A 585 -23.35 -25.30 -6.29
N ILE A 586 -23.82 -24.38 -5.46
CA ILE A 586 -22.98 -23.34 -4.84
C ILE A 586 -21.88 -23.94 -3.97
N THR A 587 -22.22 -24.98 -3.19
CA THR A 587 -21.25 -25.75 -2.42
C THR A 587 -20.22 -26.42 -3.34
N GLY A 588 -20.67 -27.01 -4.45
CA GLY A 588 -19.79 -27.58 -5.47
C GLY A 588 -18.84 -26.56 -6.11
N LEU A 589 -19.32 -25.32 -6.37
CA LEU A 589 -18.50 -24.22 -6.87
C LEU A 589 -17.40 -23.82 -5.88
N CYS A 590 -17.74 -23.70 -4.59
CA CYS A 590 -16.77 -23.36 -3.55
C CYS A 590 -15.68 -24.45 -3.44
N ASN A 591 -16.09 -25.72 -3.42
CA ASN A 591 -15.19 -26.87 -3.37
C ASN A 591 -14.28 -26.95 -4.61
N GLY A 592 -14.84 -26.69 -5.80
CA GLY A 592 -14.08 -26.65 -7.05
C GLY A 592 -12.98 -25.59 -7.02
N TYR A 593 -13.33 -24.38 -6.59
CA TYR A 593 -12.36 -23.28 -6.46
C TYR A 593 -11.25 -23.61 -5.44
N GLN A 594 -11.57 -24.20 -4.29
CA GLN A 594 -10.55 -24.61 -3.31
C GLN A 594 -9.61 -25.68 -3.85
N LYS A 595 -10.12 -26.66 -4.61
CA LYS A 595 -9.29 -27.68 -5.26
C LYS A 595 -8.35 -27.06 -6.30
N ILE A 596 -8.80 -26.04 -7.03
CA ILE A 596 -7.95 -25.30 -7.98
C ILE A 596 -6.81 -24.58 -7.27
N LEU A 597 -7.10 -23.88 -6.18
CA LEU A 597 -6.08 -23.18 -5.40
C LEU A 597 -4.98 -24.11 -4.85
N LYS A 598 -5.32 -25.39 -4.60
CA LYS A 598 -4.40 -26.42 -4.10
C LYS A 598 -3.79 -27.28 -5.21
N SER A 599 -4.19 -27.10 -6.46
CA SER A 599 -3.75 -27.97 -7.56
C SER A 599 -2.35 -27.57 -8.04
N PRO A 600 -1.40 -28.52 -8.17
CA PRO A 600 -0.08 -28.24 -8.74
C PRO A 600 -0.13 -28.07 -10.26
N ASP A 601 -1.19 -28.55 -10.93
CA ASP A 601 -1.37 -28.46 -12.38
C ASP A 601 -1.80 -27.06 -12.84
N ILE A 602 -2.37 -26.26 -11.94
CA ILE A 602 -2.93 -24.94 -12.24
C ILE A 602 -2.01 -23.84 -11.70
N PRO A 603 -1.54 -22.91 -12.55
CA PRO A 603 -0.72 -21.78 -12.11
C PRO A 603 -1.43 -20.92 -11.05
N HIS A 604 -0.68 -20.46 -10.04
CA HIS A 604 -1.17 -19.56 -8.98
C HIS A 604 -1.35 -18.10 -9.44
N ILE A 605 -2.10 -17.89 -10.54
CA ILE A 605 -2.43 -16.56 -11.08
C ILE A 605 -3.86 -16.11 -10.75
N PHE A 606 -4.68 -17.03 -10.25
CA PHE A 606 -6.08 -16.79 -9.90
C PHE A 606 -6.25 -16.47 -8.42
N HIS A 607 -7.17 -15.55 -8.15
CA HIS A 607 -7.45 -15.00 -6.83
C HIS A 607 -8.95 -14.89 -6.61
N ASP A 608 -9.35 -14.56 -5.38
CA ASP A 608 -10.78 -14.47 -5.02
C ASP A 608 -11.57 -13.51 -5.90
N ARG A 609 -10.92 -12.48 -6.44
CA ARG A 609 -11.58 -11.56 -7.38
C ARG A 609 -12.02 -12.27 -8.66
N ASP A 610 -11.26 -13.25 -9.16
CA ASP A 610 -11.66 -14.03 -10.33
C ASP A 610 -12.91 -14.87 -10.02
N PHE A 611 -12.96 -15.50 -8.84
CA PHE A 611 -14.12 -16.24 -8.36
C PHE A 611 -15.36 -15.35 -8.14
N ILE A 612 -15.19 -14.19 -7.50
CA ILE A 612 -16.28 -13.23 -7.26
C ILE A 612 -16.88 -12.74 -8.59
N TYR A 613 -16.05 -12.38 -9.56
CA TYR A 613 -16.53 -11.88 -10.85
C TYR A 613 -17.20 -12.97 -11.69
N MET A 614 -16.71 -14.21 -11.62
CA MET A 614 -17.42 -15.38 -12.19
C MET A 614 -18.80 -15.54 -11.56
N LEU A 615 -18.93 -15.45 -10.23
CA LEU A 615 -20.24 -15.55 -9.56
C LEU A 615 -21.19 -14.40 -9.94
N ARG A 616 -20.67 -13.17 -10.08
CA ARG A 616 -21.47 -12.02 -10.53
C ARG A 616 -21.96 -12.19 -11.97
N GLU A 617 -21.12 -12.73 -12.84
CA GLU A 617 -21.49 -13.06 -14.22
C GLU A 617 -22.56 -14.15 -14.28
N LEU A 618 -22.46 -15.18 -13.43
CA LEU A 618 -23.49 -16.21 -13.26
C LEU A 618 -24.81 -15.64 -12.78
N GLN A 619 -24.78 -14.75 -11.77
CA GLN A 619 -25.96 -14.06 -11.27
C GLN A 619 -26.67 -13.31 -12.40
N PHE A 620 -25.91 -12.60 -13.24
CA PHE A 620 -26.48 -11.83 -14.34
C PHE A 620 -27.04 -12.74 -15.45
N SER A 621 -26.31 -13.78 -15.83
CA SER A 621 -26.72 -14.71 -16.90
C SER A 621 -28.00 -15.47 -16.59
N ALA A 622 -28.33 -15.62 -15.31
CA ALA A 622 -29.54 -16.30 -14.86
C ALA A 622 -30.77 -15.38 -14.67
N ARG A 623 -30.61 -14.04 -14.79
CA ARG A 623 -31.73 -13.11 -14.74
C ARG A 623 -32.45 -13.10 -16.09
N ASN A 624 -33.73 -13.46 -16.10
CA ASN A 624 -34.57 -13.43 -17.29
C ASN A 624 -34.57 -12.02 -17.92
N THR A 625 -34.45 -11.97 -19.24
CA THR A 625 -34.41 -10.77 -20.12
C THR A 625 -35.68 -9.92 -20.14
N ASN A 626 -36.65 -10.15 -19.25
CA ASN A 626 -37.90 -9.37 -19.22
C ASN A 626 -37.66 -7.99 -18.58
N GLU A 627 -37.53 -6.96 -19.42
CA GLU A 627 -37.22 -5.58 -19.06
C GLU A 627 -38.22 -4.93 -18.10
N GLN A 628 -39.46 -5.42 -18.01
CA GLN A 628 -40.51 -4.85 -17.15
C GLN A 628 -40.37 -5.17 -15.65
N LEU A 629 -39.48 -6.09 -15.25
CA LEU A 629 -39.31 -6.51 -13.84
C LEU A 629 -38.01 -6.01 -13.18
N GLN A 630 -37.24 -5.15 -13.86
CA GLN A 630 -35.90 -4.73 -13.42
C GLN A 630 -35.86 -3.89 -12.14
N GLN A 631 -37.02 -3.43 -11.62
CA GLN A 631 -37.09 -2.59 -10.41
C GLN A 631 -37.31 -3.37 -9.10
N GLN A 632 -37.55 -4.69 -9.15
CA GLN A 632 -37.67 -5.52 -7.95
C GLN A 632 -36.63 -6.65 -7.94
N HIS A 633 -35.86 -6.68 -6.86
CA HIS A 633 -34.77 -7.60 -6.53
C HIS A 633 -35.15 -9.08 -6.78
N GLN A 634 -34.84 -9.64 -7.95
CA GLN A 634 -34.98 -11.07 -8.21
C GLN A 634 -33.66 -11.81 -7.95
N CYS A 635 -33.74 -12.78 -7.04
CA CYS A 635 -32.72 -13.78 -6.72
C CYS A 635 -32.44 -14.71 -7.91
N ILE A 636 -31.24 -15.31 -7.97
CA ILE A 636 -30.97 -16.40 -8.92
C ILE A 636 -31.77 -17.65 -8.55
N ASN A 637 -32.42 -18.28 -9.54
CA ASN A 637 -33.24 -19.48 -9.32
C ASN A 637 -32.54 -20.78 -9.79
N SER A 638 -31.62 -20.70 -10.76
CA SER A 638 -30.87 -21.86 -11.25
C SER A 638 -29.56 -21.45 -11.92
N ILE A 639 -28.58 -22.36 -11.95
CA ILE A 639 -27.31 -22.21 -12.69
C ILE A 639 -27.26 -23.33 -13.73
N THR A 640 -27.03 -22.99 -14.99
CA THR A 640 -26.93 -23.97 -16.08
C THR A 640 -25.46 -24.36 -16.34
N PRO A 641 -25.19 -25.59 -16.83
CA PRO A 641 -23.86 -26.01 -17.25
C PRO A 641 -23.17 -25.05 -18.24
N MET A 642 -23.91 -24.55 -19.22
CA MET A 642 -23.35 -23.63 -20.23
C MET A 642 -23.02 -22.26 -19.64
N ALA A 643 -23.87 -21.74 -18.75
CA ALA A 643 -23.58 -20.47 -18.07
C ALA A 643 -22.31 -20.58 -17.21
N LEU A 644 -22.11 -21.71 -16.51
CA LEU A 644 -20.87 -21.96 -15.77
C LEU A 644 -19.67 -21.99 -16.71
N LEU A 645 -19.74 -22.76 -17.80
CA LEU A 645 -18.64 -22.87 -18.75
C LEU A 645 -18.21 -21.50 -19.31
N ASN A 646 -19.17 -20.69 -19.77
CA ASN A 646 -18.91 -19.34 -20.27
C ASN A 646 -18.29 -18.43 -19.18
N SER A 647 -18.79 -18.51 -17.94
CA SER A 647 -18.25 -17.70 -16.84
C SER A 647 -16.82 -18.11 -16.44
N LEU A 648 -16.47 -19.40 -16.56
CA LEU A 648 -15.13 -19.90 -16.36
C LEU A 648 -14.20 -19.43 -17.48
N GLU A 649 -14.65 -19.50 -18.74
CA GLU A 649 -13.91 -19.02 -19.91
C GLU A 649 -13.58 -17.54 -19.85
N ASN A 650 -14.51 -16.74 -19.31
CA ASN A 650 -14.29 -15.33 -19.12
C ASN A 650 -13.32 -15.06 -17.96
N ASN A 651 -13.49 -15.70 -16.79
CA ASN A 651 -12.79 -15.25 -15.58
C ASN A 651 -11.52 -16.03 -15.22
N PHE A 652 -11.38 -17.28 -15.70
CA PHE A 652 -10.28 -18.19 -15.39
C PHE A 652 -9.37 -18.45 -16.62
N ASN A 653 -9.22 -17.44 -17.49
CA ASN A 653 -8.34 -17.48 -18.65
C ASN A 653 -6.92 -16.96 -18.28
N GLY A 654 -5.97 -16.90 -19.22
CA GLY A 654 -4.56 -16.55 -18.94
C GLY A 654 -3.65 -17.74 -18.63
N ILE A 655 -4.15 -18.97 -18.81
CA ILE A 655 -3.40 -20.22 -18.70
C ILE A 655 -3.48 -21.00 -20.02
N ARG A 656 -2.66 -22.04 -20.15
CA ARG A 656 -2.67 -22.89 -21.35
C ARG A 656 -3.98 -23.68 -21.47
N ASN A 657 -4.36 -24.03 -22.70
CA ASN A 657 -5.63 -24.72 -22.98
C ASN A 657 -5.74 -26.08 -22.25
N ASP A 658 -4.67 -26.87 -22.19
CA ASP A 658 -4.63 -28.14 -21.45
C ASP A 658 -4.85 -27.96 -19.94
N GLN A 659 -4.30 -26.89 -19.36
CA GLN A 659 -4.53 -26.53 -17.96
C GLN A 659 -5.96 -26.03 -17.73
N PHE A 660 -6.50 -25.26 -18.67
CA PHE A 660 -7.87 -24.77 -18.60
C PHE A 660 -8.90 -25.90 -18.65
N GLN A 661 -8.70 -26.91 -19.51
CA GLN A 661 -9.56 -28.09 -19.56
C GLN A 661 -9.59 -28.83 -18.21
N LYS A 662 -8.42 -29.05 -17.59
CA LYS A 662 -8.33 -29.62 -16.24
C LYS A 662 -9.08 -28.78 -15.20
N LEU A 663 -8.96 -27.44 -15.27
CA LEU A 663 -9.65 -26.52 -14.38
C LEU A 663 -11.17 -26.66 -14.48
N VAL A 664 -11.69 -26.73 -15.71
CA VAL A 664 -13.12 -26.94 -15.99
C VAL A 664 -13.58 -28.30 -15.43
N GLU A 665 -12.82 -29.37 -15.67
CA GLU A 665 -13.12 -30.70 -15.13
C GLU A 665 -13.20 -30.70 -13.59
N ILE A 666 -12.29 -29.99 -12.90
CA ILE A 666 -12.29 -29.88 -11.44
C ILE A 666 -13.59 -29.24 -10.93
N PHE A 667 -14.05 -28.15 -11.54
CA PHE A 667 -15.32 -27.49 -11.17
C PHE A 667 -16.52 -28.41 -11.41
N PHE A 668 -16.65 -28.97 -12.61
CA PHE A 668 -17.79 -29.79 -12.97
C PHE A 668 -17.87 -31.08 -12.14
N LYS A 669 -16.74 -31.74 -11.90
CA LYS A 669 -16.67 -32.90 -11.01
C LYS A 669 -17.08 -32.54 -9.58
N SER A 670 -16.61 -31.41 -9.06
CA SER A 670 -16.94 -30.97 -7.69
C SER A 670 -18.42 -30.64 -7.51
N ILE A 671 -19.10 -30.15 -8.56
CA ILE A 671 -20.56 -29.96 -8.55
C ILE A 671 -21.29 -31.30 -8.69
N GLN A 672 -20.83 -32.17 -9.58
CA GLN A 672 -21.41 -33.49 -9.79
C GLN A 672 -21.36 -34.35 -8.51
N ASP A 673 -20.28 -34.26 -7.74
CA ASP A 673 -20.14 -34.93 -6.44
C ASP A 673 -21.25 -34.50 -5.44
N GLN A 674 -21.81 -33.29 -5.59
CA GLN A 674 -22.85 -32.74 -4.70
C GLN A 674 -24.29 -33.01 -5.18
N CYS A 675 -24.56 -32.88 -6.48
CA CYS A 675 -25.92 -32.95 -7.02
C CYS A 675 -26.18 -34.02 -8.10
N GLY A 676 -25.16 -34.75 -8.56
CA GLY A 676 -25.25 -35.89 -9.47
C GLY A 676 -25.63 -35.58 -10.93
N GLN A 677 -26.44 -34.57 -11.19
CA GLN A 677 -27.05 -34.25 -12.51
C GLN A 677 -26.47 -33.01 -13.19
N PHE A 678 -25.16 -32.72 -13.03
CA PHE A 678 -24.51 -31.55 -13.64
C PHE A 678 -23.34 -31.99 -14.53
N LYS A 679 -23.58 -32.10 -15.83
CA LYS A 679 -22.60 -32.62 -16.81
C LYS A 679 -21.95 -31.50 -17.62
N LEU A 680 -20.68 -31.71 -17.98
CA LEU A 680 -19.95 -30.84 -18.89
C LEU A 680 -20.60 -30.85 -20.29
N PRO A 681 -20.85 -29.68 -20.91
CA PRO A 681 -21.29 -29.59 -22.30
C PRO A 681 -20.30 -30.25 -23.27
N GLN A 682 -20.79 -31.00 -24.25
CA GLN A 682 -19.95 -31.64 -25.28
C GLN A 682 -19.67 -30.70 -26.46
N ASN A 683 -18.54 -30.89 -27.14
CA ASN A 683 -18.14 -30.19 -28.37
C ASN A 683 -17.95 -28.67 -28.26
N HIS A 684 -17.51 -28.18 -27.10
CA HIS A 684 -17.18 -26.76 -26.97
C HIS A 684 -15.73 -26.49 -27.39
N ASN A 685 -15.53 -25.56 -28.33
CA ASN A 685 -14.21 -25.19 -28.82
C ASN A 685 -13.75 -23.90 -28.13
N PHE A 686 -12.67 -23.99 -27.35
CA PHE A 686 -12.11 -22.87 -26.62
C PHE A 686 -11.37 -21.92 -27.57
N ASN A 687 -11.99 -20.79 -27.92
CA ASN A 687 -11.35 -19.73 -28.71
C ASN A 687 -11.16 -18.46 -27.85
N THR A 688 -9.94 -18.29 -27.33
CA THR A 688 -9.59 -17.19 -26.44
C THR A 688 -9.84 -15.82 -27.08
N ILE A 689 -9.63 -15.67 -28.40
CA ILE A 689 -9.80 -14.40 -29.09
C ILE A 689 -11.28 -14.05 -29.24
N SER A 690 -12.16 -15.02 -29.50
CA SER A 690 -13.61 -14.73 -29.53
C SER A 690 -14.12 -14.32 -28.15
N ILE A 691 -13.68 -15.01 -27.09
CA ILE A 691 -14.02 -14.66 -25.71
C ILE A 691 -13.52 -13.24 -25.39
N LEU A 692 -12.29 -12.89 -25.80
CA LEU A 692 -11.75 -11.55 -25.63
C LEU A 692 -12.59 -10.50 -26.37
N CYS A 693 -12.96 -10.74 -27.63
CA CYS A 693 -13.83 -9.85 -28.40
C CYS A 693 -15.17 -9.62 -27.71
N ASP A 694 -15.83 -10.68 -27.24
CA ASP A 694 -17.11 -10.59 -26.56
C ASP A 694 -16.98 -9.80 -25.24
N SER A 695 -15.90 -10.03 -24.51
CA SER A 695 -15.60 -9.33 -23.26
C SER A 695 -15.30 -7.83 -23.44
N MET A 696 -14.88 -7.41 -24.64
CA MET A 696 -14.66 -6.00 -25.00
C MET A 696 -15.95 -5.29 -25.43
N ASN A 697 -16.92 -6.05 -25.94
CA ASN A 697 -18.20 -5.56 -26.49
C ASN A 697 -19.37 -5.63 -25.51
N LEU A 698 -19.09 -5.74 -24.21
CA LEU A 698 -20.13 -5.72 -23.17
C LEU A 698 -20.89 -4.39 -23.17
N ASP A 699 -22.21 -4.47 -23.03
CA ASP A 699 -23.09 -3.31 -22.79
C ASP A 699 -22.76 -2.62 -21.44
N SER A 700 -23.25 -1.38 -21.26
CA SER A 700 -22.95 -0.57 -20.08
C SER A 700 -23.37 -1.24 -18.76
N ASN A 701 -24.46 -2.01 -18.73
CA ASN A 701 -24.95 -2.65 -17.51
C ASN A 701 -24.07 -3.84 -17.12
N ARG A 702 -23.79 -4.73 -18.08
CA ARG A 702 -22.87 -5.87 -17.88
C ARG A 702 -21.49 -5.40 -17.45
N ARG A 703 -20.99 -4.37 -18.13
CA ARG A 703 -19.68 -3.79 -17.85
C ARG A 703 -19.55 -3.28 -16.42
N ARG A 704 -20.57 -2.59 -15.90
CA ARG A 704 -20.60 -2.09 -14.52
C ARG A 704 -20.64 -3.21 -13.48
N LEU A 705 -21.27 -4.33 -13.79
CA LEU A 705 -21.49 -5.41 -12.83
C LEU A 705 -20.30 -6.39 -12.76
N TYR A 706 -19.77 -6.78 -13.92
CA TYR A 706 -18.73 -7.82 -14.00
C TYR A 706 -17.67 -7.59 -15.11
N GLY A 707 -17.70 -6.46 -15.82
CA GLY A 707 -16.73 -6.19 -16.90
C GLY A 707 -15.40 -5.63 -16.40
N ARG A 708 -14.46 -6.51 -16.03
CA ARG A 708 -13.09 -6.12 -15.67
C ARG A 708 -12.29 -5.64 -16.88
N TYR A 709 -11.29 -4.78 -16.63
CA TYR A 709 -10.25 -4.45 -17.59
C TYR A 709 -9.38 -5.68 -17.92
N LYS A 710 -8.65 -5.62 -19.03
CA LYS A 710 -7.98 -6.79 -19.60
C LYS A 710 -6.48 -6.77 -19.32
N LEU A 711 -5.92 -7.93 -18.99
CA LEU A 711 -4.49 -8.20 -18.97
C LEU A 711 -4.18 -9.19 -20.07
N ILE A 712 -3.42 -8.76 -21.07
CA ILE A 712 -2.96 -9.60 -22.17
C ILE A 712 -1.59 -10.15 -21.78
N ILE A 713 -1.52 -11.46 -21.61
CA ILE A 713 -0.28 -12.21 -21.42
C ILE A 713 0.16 -12.67 -22.80
N ASP A 714 1.22 -12.04 -23.29
CA ASP A 714 1.82 -12.35 -24.57
C ASP A 714 2.79 -13.53 -24.40
N GLU A 715 2.47 -14.66 -25.01
CA GLU A 715 3.36 -15.85 -25.01
C GLU A 715 4.60 -15.64 -25.91
N SER A 716 4.69 -14.51 -26.63
CA SER A 716 5.86 -14.10 -27.39
C SER A 716 6.66 -13.00 -26.69
N GLU A 717 7.97 -12.97 -26.94
CA GLU A 717 8.84 -11.88 -26.48
C GLU A 717 8.78 -10.64 -27.39
N ASN A 718 8.10 -10.75 -28.54
CA ASN A 718 8.14 -9.79 -29.65
C ASN A 718 6.97 -8.78 -29.64
N GLU A 719 6.31 -8.58 -28.50
CA GLU A 719 5.23 -7.61 -28.33
C GLU A 719 4.14 -7.73 -29.41
N ALA A 720 3.47 -8.88 -29.48
CA ALA A 720 2.39 -9.20 -30.41
C ALA A 720 1.10 -8.39 -30.17
N SER A 721 1.15 -7.35 -29.34
CA SER A 721 0.04 -6.45 -29.02
C SER A 721 -0.60 -5.81 -30.26
N ASN A 722 0.20 -5.53 -31.30
CA ASN A 722 -0.29 -4.97 -32.56
C ASN A 722 -1.24 -5.92 -33.31
N LEU A 723 -1.14 -7.24 -33.09
CA LEU A 723 -2.02 -8.21 -33.72
C LEU A 723 -3.48 -8.05 -33.27
N LEU A 724 -3.72 -7.47 -32.08
CA LEU A 724 -5.06 -7.16 -31.58
C LEU A 724 -5.83 -6.22 -32.52
N PHE A 725 -5.15 -5.28 -33.19
CA PHE A 725 -5.75 -4.42 -34.21
C PHE A 725 -6.08 -5.21 -35.47
N GLN A 726 -5.18 -6.10 -35.89
CA GLN A 726 -5.33 -6.90 -37.11
C GLN A 726 -6.51 -7.88 -37.03
N VAL A 727 -6.73 -8.52 -35.88
CA VAL A 727 -7.87 -9.43 -35.70
C VAL A 727 -9.20 -8.71 -35.45
N GLY A 728 -9.18 -7.39 -35.24
CA GLY A 728 -10.36 -6.56 -34.98
C GLY A 728 -10.81 -6.55 -33.53
N VAL A 729 -9.96 -6.99 -32.59
CA VAL A 729 -10.22 -6.83 -31.15
C VAL A 729 -10.15 -5.35 -30.77
N LEU A 730 -9.18 -4.62 -31.33
CA LEU A 730 -9.00 -3.20 -31.14
C LEU A 730 -9.28 -2.40 -32.41
N ASN A 731 -9.88 -1.23 -32.25
CA ASN A 731 -10.12 -0.29 -33.34
C ASN A 731 -9.12 0.89 -33.24
N PRO A 732 -8.29 1.14 -34.28
CA PRO A 732 -7.30 2.22 -34.27
C PRO A 732 -7.89 3.61 -34.03
N SER A 733 -9.13 3.86 -34.47
CA SER A 733 -9.78 5.18 -34.34
C SER A 733 -10.24 5.49 -32.91
N THR A 734 -10.53 4.46 -32.12
CA THR A 734 -11.07 4.59 -30.76
C THR A 734 -10.10 4.12 -29.68
N THR A 735 -8.89 3.71 -30.05
CA THR A 735 -7.88 3.17 -29.14
C THR A 735 -6.63 4.02 -29.16
N SER A 736 -6.11 4.38 -27.98
CA SER A 736 -4.84 5.10 -27.83
C SER A 736 -3.79 4.17 -27.21
N VAL A 737 -2.60 4.12 -27.81
CA VAL A 737 -1.50 3.26 -27.35
C VAL A 737 -0.52 4.07 -26.52
N PHE A 738 -0.28 3.63 -25.28
CA PHE A 738 0.66 4.24 -24.36
C PHE A 738 1.84 3.30 -24.15
N ARG A 739 3.01 3.68 -24.67
CA ARG A 739 4.28 2.98 -24.48
C ARG A 739 5.23 3.85 -23.68
N MET A 740 5.84 3.31 -22.62
CA MET A 740 6.91 3.99 -21.90
C MET A 740 8.26 3.38 -22.23
N SER A 741 9.29 4.20 -22.03
CA SER A 741 10.68 3.92 -22.36
C SER A 741 11.42 3.36 -21.14
N ASP A 742 12.30 2.40 -21.36
CA ASP A 742 13.20 1.83 -20.34
C ASP A 742 14.58 2.49 -20.28
N PHE A 743 14.81 3.54 -21.06
CA PHE A 743 16.04 4.33 -20.94
C PHE A 743 16.12 5.04 -19.58
N VAL A 744 17.28 4.96 -18.93
CA VAL A 744 17.54 5.45 -17.56
C VAL A 744 17.11 6.92 -17.38
N ASP A 745 17.42 7.78 -18.34
CA ASP A 745 17.08 9.21 -18.33
C ASP A 745 15.56 9.45 -18.32
N ASP A 746 14.81 8.57 -18.99
CA ASP A 746 13.35 8.62 -19.04
C ASP A 746 12.70 8.08 -17.76
N ILE A 747 13.38 7.20 -17.02
CA ILE A 747 12.88 6.65 -15.75
C ILE A 747 12.81 7.73 -14.68
N ASN A 748 13.82 8.59 -14.63
CA ASN A 748 13.93 9.63 -13.61
C ASN A 748 13.09 10.87 -13.91
N ASN A 749 12.51 10.97 -15.11
CA ASN A 749 11.72 12.13 -15.53
C ASN A 749 10.25 12.02 -15.07
N GLU A 750 9.97 12.52 -13.86
CA GLU A 750 8.61 12.54 -13.29
C GLU A 750 7.63 13.38 -14.12
N LEU A 751 8.09 14.40 -14.87
CA LEU A 751 7.22 15.22 -15.70
C LEU A 751 6.58 14.39 -16.81
N ARG A 752 7.35 13.49 -17.44
CA ARG A 752 6.86 12.59 -18.49
C ARG A 752 5.78 11.65 -17.97
N ASN A 753 5.89 11.19 -16.72
CA ASN A 753 4.85 10.37 -16.08
C ASN A 753 3.56 11.18 -15.91
N VAL A 754 3.67 12.44 -15.47
CA VAL A 754 2.53 13.35 -15.29
C VAL A 754 1.85 13.68 -16.62
N GLU A 755 2.61 13.90 -17.69
CA GLU A 755 2.10 14.13 -19.04
C GLU A 755 1.30 12.92 -19.54
N ARG A 756 1.86 11.72 -19.44
CA ARG A 756 1.18 10.47 -19.84
C ARG A 756 -0.09 10.21 -19.03
N LEU A 757 -0.07 10.47 -17.73
CA LEU A 757 -1.27 10.37 -16.89
C LEU A 757 -2.35 11.37 -17.29
N SER A 758 -1.96 12.57 -17.73
CA SER A 758 -2.90 13.59 -18.20
C SER A 758 -3.56 13.20 -19.53
N GLU A 759 -2.81 12.58 -20.44
CA GLU A 759 -3.35 12.02 -21.69
C GLU A 759 -4.30 10.82 -21.43
N ILE A 760 -3.93 9.95 -20.49
CA ILE A 760 -4.79 8.83 -20.06
C ILE A 760 -6.09 9.36 -19.45
N LYS A 761 -6.01 10.39 -18.60
CA LYS A 761 -7.19 11.08 -18.05
C LYS A 761 -8.12 11.55 -19.18
N LEU A 762 -7.59 12.20 -20.22
CA LEU A 762 -8.41 12.63 -21.36
C LEU A 762 -9.07 11.44 -22.07
N CYS A 763 -8.37 10.32 -22.22
CA CYS A 763 -8.94 9.09 -22.78
C CYS A 763 -10.07 8.51 -21.91
N MET A 764 -9.92 8.57 -20.57
CA MET A 764 -10.96 8.17 -19.61
C MET A 764 -12.22 9.04 -19.76
N GLU A 765 -12.06 10.35 -19.86
CA GLU A 765 -13.16 11.31 -19.99
C GLU A 765 -13.89 11.18 -21.33
N THR A 766 -13.16 10.87 -22.41
CA THR A 766 -13.71 10.73 -23.78
C THR A 766 -14.16 9.31 -24.12
N GLY A 767 -13.89 8.32 -23.25
CA GLY A 767 -14.32 6.94 -23.46
C GLY A 767 -13.50 6.16 -24.49
N LYS A 768 -12.28 6.60 -24.80
CA LYS A 768 -11.35 5.85 -25.66
C LYS A 768 -10.80 4.62 -24.95
N THR A 769 -10.57 3.55 -25.69
CA THR A 769 -9.83 2.39 -25.17
C THR A 769 -8.35 2.76 -25.06
N ILE A 770 -7.67 2.30 -24.01
CA ILE A 770 -6.22 2.45 -23.87
C ILE A 770 -5.52 1.10 -23.91
N LEU A 771 -4.43 1.02 -24.67
CA LEU A 771 -3.50 -0.10 -24.68
C LEU A 771 -2.21 0.35 -24.02
N MET A 772 -1.91 -0.23 -22.87
CA MET A 772 -0.80 0.14 -22.00
C MET A 772 0.32 -0.88 -22.12
N ILE A 773 1.48 -0.45 -22.60
CA ILE A 773 2.62 -1.30 -22.93
C ILE A 773 3.83 -0.78 -22.18
N ASN A 774 4.45 -1.64 -21.37
CA ASN A 774 5.57 -1.26 -20.51
C ASN A 774 5.27 0.01 -19.68
N THR A 775 4.19 -0.03 -18.89
CA THR A 775 3.66 1.16 -18.16
C THR A 775 3.70 0.98 -16.65
N GLY A 776 4.49 0.02 -16.15
CA GLY A 776 4.53 -0.37 -14.74
C GLY A 776 4.73 0.81 -13.77
N ARG A 777 5.48 1.84 -14.20
CA ARG A 777 5.77 3.04 -13.41
C ARG A 777 4.55 3.89 -13.07
N ILE A 778 3.51 3.88 -13.90
CA ILE A 778 2.30 4.70 -13.70
C ILE A 778 1.10 3.88 -13.22
N HIS A 779 1.25 2.55 -13.05
CA HIS A 779 0.16 1.69 -12.59
C HIS A 779 -0.34 2.08 -11.19
N GLY A 780 0.57 2.48 -10.30
CA GLY A 780 0.20 2.98 -8.97
C GLY A 780 -0.70 4.21 -9.02
N SER A 781 -0.53 5.08 -10.01
CA SER A 781 -1.36 6.28 -10.18
C SER A 781 -2.79 5.99 -10.63
N LEU A 782 -3.01 4.86 -11.30
CA LEU A 782 -4.30 4.42 -11.85
C LEU A 782 -4.96 3.34 -10.98
N TYR A 783 -4.50 3.18 -9.75
CA TYR A 783 -4.88 2.08 -8.88
C TYR A 783 -6.40 1.98 -8.64
N ASP A 784 -7.05 3.09 -8.30
CA ASP A 784 -8.52 3.13 -8.10
C ASP A 784 -9.28 2.83 -9.39
N VAL A 785 -8.75 3.26 -10.54
CA VAL A 785 -9.29 2.93 -11.86
C VAL A 785 -9.23 1.43 -12.07
N PHE A 786 -8.06 0.80 -11.88
CA PHE A 786 -7.89 -0.64 -12.04
C PHE A 786 -8.71 -1.46 -11.05
N ASN A 787 -8.95 -0.95 -9.84
CA ASN A 787 -9.87 -1.56 -8.89
C ASN A 787 -11.34 -1.38 -9.23
N GLN A 788 -11.67 -0.57 -10.24
CA GLN A 788 -13.03 -0.15 -10.57
C GLN A 788 -13.75 0.48 -9.37
N ASN A 789 -12.98 1.21 -8.56
CA ASN A 789 -13.51 2.01 -7.47
C ASN A 789 -14.11 3.29 -8.04
N PHE A 790 -15.40 3.23 -8.33
CA PHE A 790 -16.13 4.30 -8.96
C PHE A 790 -17.16 4.91 -8.02
N SER A 791 -17.22 6.24 -8.00
CA SER A 791 -18.32 7.00 -7.39
C SER A 791 -19.23 7.52 -8.49
N ILE A 792 -20.54 7.47 -8.27
CA ILE A 792 -21.53 8.00 -9.22
C ILE A 792 -22.09 9.27 -8.61
N MET A 793 -21.93 10.40 -9.31
CA MET A 793 -22.51 11.67 -8.92
C MET A 793 -23.53 12.10 -9.96
N ALA A 794 -24.71 12.53 -9.50
CA ALA A 794 -25.69 13.19 -10.34
C ALA A 794 -25.29 14.66 -10.46
N THR A 795 -24.87 15.07 -11.66
CA THR A 795 -24.57 16.47 -11.97
C THR A 795 -25.62 16.97 -12.94
N GLY A 796 -26.68 17.61 -12.41
CA GLY A 796 -27.87 17.95 -13.18
C GLY A 796 -28.66 16.70 -13.58
N ASP A 797 -29.02 16.59 -14.86
CA ASP A 797 -29.77 15.45 -15.41
C ASP A 797 -28.89 14.24 -15.79
N GLU A 798 -27.56 14.41 -15.80
CA GLU A 798 -26.61 13.37 -16.21
C GLU A 798 -25.91 12.72 -15.01
N ARG A 799 -25.86 11.39 -15.00
CA ARG A 799 -25.06 10.61 -14.04
C ARG A 799 -23.64 10.46 -14.58
N LYS A 800 -22.67 11.03 -13.86
CA LYS A 800 -21.25 10.90 -14.20
C LYS A 800 -20.57 9.93 -13.24
N ILE A 801 -19.68 9.11 -13.78
CA ILE A 801 -18.86 8.16 -13.04
C ILE A 801 -17.50 8.82 -12.80
N PHE A 802 -17.02 8.78 -11.56
CA PHE A 802 -15.74 9.34 -11.16
C PHE A 802 -14.84 8.27 -10.55
N SER A 803 -13.55 8.35 -10.84
CA SER A 803 -12.50 7.57 -10.17
C SER A 803 -11.34 8.47 -9.80
N LYS A 804 -10.59 8.08 -8.79
CA LYS A 804 -9.42 8.84 -8.31
C LYS A 804 -8.17 8.46 -9.09
N VAL A 805 -7.42 9.46 -9.53
CA VAL A 805 -6.12 9.28 -10.19
C VAL A 805 -5.08 10.10 -9.44
N ALA A 806 -3.95 9.48 -9.08
CA ALA A 806 -2.84 10.18 -8.44
C ALA A 806 -1.91 10.78 -9.50
N ILE A 807 -1.85 12.11 -9.55
CA ILE A 807 -0.97 12.86 -10.45
C ILE A 807 0.03 13.64 -9.58
N GLY A 808 1.24 13.09 -9.48
CA GLY A 808 2.23 13.55 -8.50
C GLY A 808 1.70 13.43 -7.06
N PRO A 809 1.85 14.45 -6.20
CA PRO A 809 1.41 14.41 -4.80
C PRO A 809 -0.09 14.69 -4.60
N LYS A 810 -0.86 14.82 -5.69
CA LYS A 810 -2.29 15.14 -5.64
C LYS A 810 -3.12 13.98 -6.17
N THR A 811 -4.17 13.64 -5.47
CA THR A 811 -5.24 12.79 -5.98
C THR A 811 -6.33 13.67 -6.58
N VAL A 812 -6.74 13.38 -7.82
CA VAL A 812 -7.74 14.15 -8.56
C VAL A 812 -8.90 13.22 -8.91
N ASP A 813 -10.13 13.72 -8.78
CA ASP A 813 -11.31 13.02 -9.28
C ASP A 813 -11.39 13.20 -10.80
N CYS A 814 -11.39 12.08 -11.52
CA CYS A 814 -11.43 12.02 -12.98
C CYS A 814 -12.73 11.38 -13.44
N ILE A 815 -13.38 11.99 -14.44
CA ILE A 815 -14.57 11.40 -15.04
C ILE A 815 -14.16 10.16 -15.84
N VAL A 816 -14.89 9.07 -15.66
CA VAL A 816 -14.70 7.81 -16.39
C VAL A 816 -15.92 7.57 -17.26
N HIS A 817 -15.76 7.68 -18.57
CA HIS A 817 -16.83 7.41 -19.49
C HIS A 817 -17.18 5.91 -19.52
N GLU A 818 -18.45 5.54 -19.64
CA GLU A 818 -18.90 4.13 -19.59
C GLU A 818 -18.24 3.24 -20.65
N LYS A 819 -17.94 3.81 -21.82
CA LYS A 819 -17.28 3.10 -22.92
C LYS A 819 -15.77 2.89 -22.72
N PHE A 820 -15.15 3.57 -21.75
CA PHE A 820 -13.71 3.45 -21.48
C PHE A 820 -13.32 1.99 -21.19
N GLN A 821 -12.21 1.55 -21.79
CA GLN A 821 -11.61 0.24 -21.56
C GLN A 821 -10.10 0.40 -21.42
N CYS A 822 -9.52 -0.41 -20.55
CA CYS A 822 -8.09 -0.48 -20.35
C CYS A 822 -7.60 -1.89 -20.64
N ILE A 823 -6.52 -1.97 -21.42
CA ILE A 823 -5.80 -3.20 -21.71
C ILE A 823 -4.35 -3.00 -21.28
N VAL A 824 -3.86 -3.85 -20.37
CA VAL A 824 -2.46 -3.89 -19.98
C VAL A 824 -1.81 -5.07 -20.69
N HIS A 825 -0.73 -4.81 -21.43
CA HIS A 825 0.08 -5.82 -22.09
C HIS A 825 1.26 -6.18 -21.20
N VAL A 826 1.52 -7.49 -21.09
CA VAL A 826 2.58 -8.08 -20.27
C VAL A 826 3.15 -9.27 -21.04
N LYS A 827 4.48 -9.42 -21.03
CA LYS A 827 5.13 -10.61 -21.58
C LYS A 827 5.06 -11.78 -20.62
N ARG A 828 5.04 -13.02 -21.14
CA ARG A 828 5.07 -14.22 -20.32
C ARG A 828 6.29 -14.27 -19.39
N SER A 829 7.45 -13.83 -19.87
CA SER A 829 8.69 -13.72 -19.10
C SER A 829 8.56 -12.80 -17.89
N GLU A 830 7.79 -11.71 -18.00
CA GLU A 830 7.62 -10.70 -16.93
C GLU A 830 6.54 -11.07 -15.91
N LEU A 831 5.69 -12.06 -16.20
CA LEU A 831 4.51 -12.40 -15.39
C LEU A 831 4.85 -12.72 -13.93
N HIS A 832 6.02 -13.33 -13.67
CA HIS A 832 6.47 -13.70 -12.34
C HIS A 832 6.88 -12.49 -11.48
N GLU A 833 7.23 -11.36 -12.10
CA GLU A 833 7.61 -10.14 -11.39
C GLU A 833 6.41 -9.30 -10.95
N ILE A 834 5.25 -9.58 -11.55
CA ILE A 834 4.02 -8.83 -11.33
C ILE A 834 3.41 -9.25 -9.99
N PRO A 835 3.15 -8.29 -9.09
CA PRO A 835 2.51 -8.60 -7.82
C PRO A 835 1.16 -9.31 -8.03
N PRO A 836 0.89 -10.41 -7.29
CA PRO A 836 -0.39 -11.11 -7.36
C PRO A 836 -1.63 -10.21 -7.17
N PRO A 837 -1.62 -9.19 -6.30
CA PRO A 837 -2.72 -8.24 -6.22
C PRO A 837 -3.02 -7.50 -7.52
N PHE A 838 -1.99 -7.14 -8.29
CA PHE A 838 -2.17 -6.48 -9.59
C PHE A 838 -2.87 -7.42 -10.57
N LEU A 839 -2.40 -8.68 -10.65
CA LEU A 839 -3.04 -9.71 -11.48
C LEU A 839 -4.53 -9.88 -11.14
N SER A 840 -4.87 -9.89 -9.85
CA SER A 840 -6.26 -10.07 -9.41
C SER A 840 -7.24 -9.03 -9.97
N ARG A 841 -6.77 -7.82 -10.32
CA ARG A 841 -7.61 -6.70 -10.77
C ARG A 841 -8.13 -6.86 -12.20
N PHE A 842 -7.44 -7.63 -13.03
CA PHE A 842 -7.72 -7.75 -14.45
C PHE A 842 -8.29 -9.13 -14.81
N GLN A 843 -9.09 -9.15 -15.87
CA GLN A 843 -9.43 -10.37 -16.59
C GLN A 843 -8.26 -10.75 -17.50
N LYS A 844 -7.70 -11.96 -17.35
CA LYS A 844 -6.46 -12.35 -18.01
C LYS A 844 -6.74 -13.11 -19.29
N PHE A 845 -5.93 -12.90 -20.32
CA PHE A 845 -5.99 -13.65 -21.57
C PHE A 845 -4.55 -13.99 -21.99
N SER A 846 -4.26 -15.27 -22.17
CA SER A 846 -2.98 -15.72 -22.73
C SER A 846 -3.17 -15.84 -24.24
N LEU A 847 -2.35 -15.13 -25.00
CA LEU A 847 -2.43 -15.07 -26.45
C LEU A 847 -1.06 -15.41 -27.05
N SER A 848 -1.08 -16.34 -28.00
CA SER A 848 0.05 -16.68 -28.85
C SER A 848 -0.19 -16.20 -30.28
N ILE A 849 0.87 -16.14 -31.09
CA ILE A 849 0.74 -15.83 -32.53
C ILE A 849 -0.09 -16.91 -33.24
N GLU A 850 -0.04 -18.16 -32.76
CA GLU A 850 -0.89 -19.23 -33.26
C GLU A 850 -2.37 -18.90 -33.10
N ASP A 851 -2.81 -18.38 -31.94
CA ASP A 851 -4.21 -18.03 -31.71
C ASP A 851 -4.70 -16.99 -32.72
N PHE A 852 -3.89 -15.96 -32.98
CA PHE A 852 -4.22 -14.93 -33.98
C PHE A 852 -4.32 -15.52 -35.39
N TYR A 853 -3.42 -16.43 -35.76
CA TYR A 853 -3.48 -17.15 -37.02
C TYR A 853 -4.73 -18.02 -37.14
N ARG A 854 -5.05 -18.84 -36.13
CA ARG A 854 -6.27 -19.67 -36.12
C ARG A 854 -7.52 -18.81 -36.28
N ARG A 855 -7.59 -17.66 -35.61
CA ARG A 855 -8.72 -16.73 -35.73
C ARG A 855 -8.87 -16.13 -37.13
N GLN A 856 -7.79 -15.78 -37.80
CA GLN A 856 -7.86 -15.29 -39.18
C GLN A 856 -8.19 -16.42 -40.16
N LEU A 857 -7.64 -17.62 -39.93
CA LEU A 857 -7.95 -18.81 -40.71
C LEU A 857 -9.46 -19.10 -40.70
N GLU A 858 -10.12 -19.01 -39.54
CA GLU A 858 -11.58 -19.16 -39.42
C GLU A 858 -12.40 -18.19 -40.28
N LYS A 859 -11.86 -16.99 -40.58
CA LYS A 859 -12.55 -15.98 -41.41
C LYS A 859 -12.42 -16.25 -42.91
N LEU A 860 -11.47 -17.10 -43.32
CA LEU A 860 -11.27 -17.47 -44.72
C LEU A 860 -12.36 -18.44 -45.19
N ILE A 861 -12.60 -18.49 -46.50
CA ILE A 861 -13.49 -19.49 -47.10
C ILE A 861 -12.86 -20.90 -47.04
N SER A 862 -13.68 -21.95 -47.05
CA SER A 862 -13.22 -23.34 -46.82
C SER A 862 -12.06 -23.79 -47.71
N ASN A 863 -12.03 -23.37 -48.98
CA ASN A 863 -10.93 -23.71 -49.91
C ASN A 863 -9.61 -23.06 -49.48
N GLU A 864 -9.63 -21.80 -49.06
CA GLU A 864 -8.45 -21.08 -48.59
C GLU A 864 -7.96 -21.65 -47.26
N GLN A 865 -8.88 -22.06 -46.36
CA GLN A 865 -8.53 -22.76 -45.13
C GLN A 865 -7.76 -24.04 -45.39
N GLN A 866 -8.22 -24.87 -46.34
CA GLN A 866 -7.53 -26.10 -46.72
C GLN A 866 -6.14 -25.83 -47.29
N ILE A 867 -5.99 -24.81 -48.13
CA ILE A 867 -4.68 -24.42 -48.68
C ILE A 867 -3.74 -24.01 -47.54
N MET A 868 -4.19 -23.15 -46.62
CA MET A 868 -3.38 -22.69 -45.50
C MET A 868 -2.97 -23.83 -44.56
N GLN A 869 -3.87 -24.78 -44.29
CA GLN A 869 -3.55 -25.99 -43.53
C GLN A 869 -2.51 -26.88 -44.23
N GLN A 870 -2.59 -27.03 -45.55
CA GLN A 870 -1.57 -27.76 -46.31
C GLN A 870 -0.22 -27.05 -46.30
N VAL A 871 -0.21 -25.71 -46.41
CA VAL A 871 1.00 -24.90 -46.32
C VAL A 871 1.64 -25.04 -44.95
N GLU A 872 0.85 -24.92 -43.88
CA GLU A 872 1.31 -25.13 -42.51
C GLU A 872 1.98 -26.51 -42.33
N ASN A 873 1.33 -27.58 -42.78
CA ASN A 873 1.87 -28.94 -42.69
C ASN A 873 3.18 -29.09 -43.47
N LYS A 874 3.24 -28.53 -44.70
CA LYS A 874 4.46 -28.57 -45.52
C LYS A 874 5.62 -27.81 -44.86
N ILE A 875 5.35 -26.63 -44.31
CA ILE A 875 6.39 -25.85 -43.63
C ILE A 875 6.86 -26.57 -42.36
N LYS A 876 5.95 -27.17 -41.58
CA LYS A 876 6.33 -28.01 -40.41
C LYS A 876 7.25 -29.15 -40.84
N THR A 877 6.88 -29.92 -41.86
CA THR A 877 7.75 -30.99 -42.38
C THR A 877 9.08 -30.49 -42.94
N PHE A 878 9.10 -29.30 -43.53
CA PHE A 878 10.32 -28.67 -44.04
C PHE A 878 11.26 -28.27 -42.89
N ILE A 879 10.73 -27.64 -41.84
CA ILE A 879 11.50 -27.30 -40.63
C ILE A 879 12.02 -28.56 -39.94
N GLU A 880 11.21 -29.62 -39.85
CA GLU A 880 11.62 -30.90 -39.28
C GLU A 880 12.72 -31.58 -40.10
N HIS A 881 12.63 -31.53 -41.44
CA HIS A 881 13.60 -32.15 -42.34
C HIS A 881 14.98 -31.49 -42.27
N TYR A 882 15.03 -30.15 -42.29
CA TYR A 882 16.29 -29.42 -42.28
C TYR A 882 16.82 -29.15 -40.86
N GLY A 883 15.94 -29.02 -39.87
CA GLY A 883 16.28 -28.68 -38.49
C GLY A 883 16.18 -27.18 -38.20
N LYS A 884 15.73 -26.82 -36.98
CA LYS A 884 15.47 -25.42 -36.56
C LYS A 884 16.72 -24.52 -36.66
N GLN A 885 17.91 -25.07 -36.46
CA GLN A 885 19.19 -24.36 -36.43
C GLN A 885 19.59 -23.70 -37.77
N TYR A 886 19.01 -24.14 -38.90
CA TYR A 886 19.32 -23.57 -40.22
C TYR A 886 18.49 -22.32 -40.54
N PHE A 887 17.53 -21.95 -39.68
CA PHE A 887 16.69 -20.78 -39.85
C PHE A 887 17.05 -19.73 -38.81
N CYS A 888 17.82 -18.72 -39.23
CA CYS A 888 18.22 -17.63 -38.35
C CYS A 888 16.97 -16.89 -37.81
N GLY A 889 16.84 -16.79 -36.49
CA GLY A 889 15.69 -16.16 -35.83
C GLY A 889 14.41 -17.00 -35.80
N LEU A 890 14.47 -18.29 -36.16
CA LEU A 890 13.32 -19.19 -36.02
C LEU A 890 13.07 -19.50 -34.54
N THR A 891 11.90 -19.07 -34.09
CA THR A 891 11.30 -19.42 -32.80
C THR A 891 10.02 -20.21 -33.06
N ASP A 892 9.43 -20.79 -32.02
CA ASP A 892 8.15 -21.50 -32.13
C ASP A 892 7.02 -20.58 -32.65
N ASN A 893 7.15 -19.27 -32.44
CA ASN A 893 6.21 -18.24 -32.91
C ASN A 893 6.44 -17.78 -34.36
N THR A 894 7.66 -17.96 -34.90
CA THR A 894 8.05 -17.44 -36.22
C THR A 894 7.23 -18.09 -37.34
N LEU A 895 6.91 -19.38 -37.22
CA LEU A 895 6.07 -20.10 -38.18
C LEU A 895 4.69 -19.44 -38.33
N TYR A 896 4.00 -19.24 -37.21
CA TYR A 896 2.65 -18.69 -37.22
C TYR A 896 2.64 -17.21 -37.59
N SER A 897 3.68 -16.45 -37.25
CA SER A 897 3.85 -15.08 -37.73
C SER A 897 3.96 -15.04 -39.26
N TYR A 898 4.70 -15.98 -39.85
CA TYR A 898 4.84 -16.08 -41.30
C TYR A 898 3.52 -16.49 -41.97
N LEU A 899 2.84 -17.52 -41.45
CA LEU A 899 1.52 -17.94 -41.95
C LEU A 899 0.49 -16.82 -41.85
N LEU A 900 0.49 -16.06 -40.75
CA LEU A 900 -0.37 -14.90 -40.58
C LEU A 900 -0.07 -13.81 -41.61
N SER A 901 1.21 -13.56 -41.93
CA SER A 901 1.61 -12.59 -42.96
C SER A 901 1.15 -12.97 -44.38
N MET A 902 0.97 -14.26 -44.67
CA MET A 902 0.43 -14.72 -45.96
C MET A 902 -1.04 -14.40 -46.13
N ILE A 903 -1.79 -14.34 -45.03
CA ILE A 903 -3.19 -13.93 -45.03
C ILE A 903 -3.20 -12.41 -45.23
N LYS A 904 -3.11 -11.96 -46.49
CA LYS A 904 -3.08 -10.54 -46.87
C LYS A 904 -4.20 -9.79 -46.15
N ILE A 905 -3.80 -8.94 -45.21
CA ILE A 905 -4.65 -7.94 -44.61
C ILE A 905 -4.89 -6.90 -45.70
N LYS A 906 -6.14 -6.66 -46.09
CA LYS A 906 -6.48 -5.45 -46.84
C LYS A 906 -6.20 -4.26 -45.92
N GLU A 907 -4.98 -3.74 -45.94
CA GLU A 907 -4.64 -2.49 -45.27
C GLU A 907 -5.46 -1.36 -45.90
N SER A 908 -6.42 -0.84 -45.17
CA SER A 908 -6.85 0.54 -45.36
C SER A 908 -5.64 1.42 -45.04
N GLN A 909 -5.08 2.05 -46.06
CA GLN A 909 -4.00 3.02 -46.00
C GLN A 909 -4.23 4.07 -44.91
N GLN A 910 -3.58 3.93 -43.76
CA GLN A 910 -3.24 5.04 -42.88
C GLN A 910 -1.85 4.76 -42.29
N THR A 911 -0.84 5.06 -43.10
CA THR A 911 0.54 5.21 -42.65
C THR A 911 0.59 6.32 -41.61
N THR A 912 0.83 5.93 -40.36
CA THR A 912 1.28 6.83 -39.29
C THR A 912 2.60 7.45 -39.75
N THR A 913 2.56 8.72 -40.14
CA THR A 913 3.76 9.52 -40.37
C THR A 913 4.43 9.70 -39.01
N ILE A 914 5.53 8.98 -38.79
CA ILE A 914 6.47 9.25 -37.70
C ILE A 914 7.04 10.64 -37.99
N SER A 915 6.56 11.65 -37.25
CA SER A 915 7.11 13.00 -37.31
C SER A 915 8.48 13.01 -36.62
N HIS A 916 9.53 12.64 -37.33
CA HIS A 916 10.85 13.16 -37.01
C HIS A 916 10.84 14.65 -37.35
N LYS A 917 10.69 15.49 -36.32
CA LYS A 917 11.07 16.90 -36.41
C LYS A 917 12.57 16.93 -36.72
N LYS A 918 12.92 17.06 -38.00
CA LYS A 918 14.23 17.61 -38.38
C LYS A 918 14.26 19.06 -37.88
N LYS A 919 15.32 19.38 -37.15
CA LYS A 919 15.68 20.77 -36.82
C LYS A 919 15.90 21.50 -38.14
N ASP A 920 15.10 22.53 -38.41
CA ASP A 920 15.39 23.50 -39.44
C ASP A 920 16.46 24.47 -38.89
N ASP A 921 17.62 24.50 -39.54
CA ASP A 921 18.61 25.56 -39.44
C ASP A 921 18.03 26.88 -40.00
N PRO A 922 18.10 28.01 -39.27
CA PRO A 922 17.55 29.26 -39.75
C PRO A 922 18.65 30.13 -40.37
N GLU A 923 19.22 29.77 -41.51
CA GLU A 923 20.09 30.70 -42.24
C GLU A 923 20.06 30.49 -43.77
N ARG A 924 19.17 31.23 -44.44
CA ARG A 924 19.45 31.98 -45.68
C ARG A 924 18.18 32.66 -46.18
N ARG A 925 18.05 33.93 -45.84
CA ARG A 925 17.19 34.87 -46.57
C ARG A 925 17.91 35.27 -47.86
N THR A 926 17.25 35.06 -48.99
CA THR A 926 17.38 35.96 -50.15
C THR A 926 16.01 36.14 -50.81
N PRO A 927 15.62 37.36 -51.17
CA PRO A 927 14.29 37.72 -51.65
C PRO A 927 14.21 37.70 -53.18
N GLN A 928 13.02 37.46 -53.75
CA GLN A 928 12.44 38.16 -54.91
C GLN A 928 11.23 37.37 -55.47
N GLN A 929 10.04 37.98 -55.41
CA GLN A 929 9.28 38.47 -56.57
C GLN A 929 8.64 37.37 -57.43
N GLN A 930 7.38 37.03 -57.16
CA GLN A 930 6.17 37.52 -57.87
C GLN A 930 4.92 36.91 -57.23
#